data_AF-A0A7L4H571-F1
#
_entry.id   AF-A0A7L4H571-F1
#
_cell.length_a   1.000
_cell.length_b   1.000
_cell.length_c   1.000
_cell.angle_alpha   90.00
_cell.angle_beta   90.00
_cell.angle_gamma   90.00
#
_symmetry.space_group_name_H-M   'P 1'
#
loop_
_entity.id
_entity.type
_entity.pdbx_description
1 polymer ?
#
loop_
_entity_poly.entity_id
_entity_poly.type
_entity_poly.pdbx_seq_one_letter_code
_entity_poly.pdbx_strand_id
1 'polypeptide(L)'
;EAPHQVLGRLRFLLQCSECFRRAQALPAALCYVPREVQYKICKDPSAAAAARSLLSVWDSPGPARGGKRAARATIEVRKGGCLRATGEEYCNGAGLWVKLSKEQLEEHTSCRGLAEGWVLVQRFGEGGDKLVPVESVEKIQWQQQALGVDYKPAVSWEQVVDLTYSMRLGEKTRLVEQDEAAVQKFRYESVPLGWSYECDMELGRFLYDHSEKELQRGDCTKENLSSIEVSSQADDCGAAHLTDNQTYTFWESNGPSGQHWVRLNMKKGSIVKKLWLVLDGQSSSYVPRRVAVYGGPPNRLQHLRTVLINMNSYQDVCILHDMKTHLPVLEIRILECRDQGYNVRLRGIKIKSSWEWDLILNADMFQPARLVRYPLLERMDADVLYRRAVLIQRFVQLLDSVLHYLIPLTEDSIGTFNALRSMKPFLLLSKQSTALITHCLQSSESSPPHTLPKLYINRHLARQHCANPVLDPSCRNTVFTQLYESLRSSKNNQPLDYRWPLSHSQWWECEFITEGIIDNGGGFRDSLSDVSEELCPSSGDVPVPLPFFVRASNQGNSSSDTRDVYVPNPSCKDFPKYEWIGQLMGAALRSKEFLILALPALVWKQLAGEEVSWSKDFAAVDSELVKLLEVLEGVDREAFEFMFGRELTYTTVLSD
;
A
#
# COMPACT_ATOMS: atom_id res chain seq x y z
N GLU A 1 -2.66 9.32 23.94
CA GLU A 1 -4.14 9.18 23.94
C GLU A 1 -4.61 8.63 25.28
N ALA A 2 -5.88 8.79 25.64
CA ALA A 2 -6.39 8.25 26.89
C ALA A 2 -6.55 6.72 26.78
N PRO A 3 -6.13 5.91 27.78
CA PRO A 3 -6.12 4.44 27.66
C PRO A 3 -7.48 3.81 27.31
N HIS A 4 -8.57 4.40 27.79
CA HIS A 4 -9.93 3.93 27.51
C HIS A 4 -10.34 4.10 26.03
N GLN A 5 -9.82 5.13 25.34
CA GLN A 5 -10.05 5.35 23.91
C GLN A 5 -9.27 4.33 23.08
N VAL A 6 -8.01 4.10 23.42
CA VAL A 6 -7.17 3.08 22.77
C VAL A 6 -7.83 1.71 22.87
N LEU A 7 -8.23 1.29 24.07
CA LEU A 7 -8.93 0.02 24.28
C LEU A 7 -10.27 -0.06 23.54
N GLY A 8 -11.01 1.06 23.46
CA GLY A 8 -12.25 1.14 22.68
C GLY A 8 -12.00 0.90 21.18
N ARG A 9 -11.02 1.58 20.60
CA ARG A 9 -10.61 1.40 19.19
C ARG A 9 -10.14 -0.03 18.90
N LEU A 10 -9.37 -0.64 19.81
CA LEU A 10 -8.94 -2.03 19.67
C LEU A 10 -10.13 -3.02 19.61
N ARG A 11 -11.11 -2.86 20.51
CA ARG A 11 -12.35 -3.67 20.49
C ARG A 11 -13.14 -3.47 19.21
N PHE A 12 -13.23 -2.22 18.75
CA PHE A 12 -13.89 -1.88 17.49
C PHE A 12 -13.21 -2.55 16.29
N LEU A 13 -11.88 -2.49 16.19
CA LEU A 13 -11.12 -3.11 15.11
C LEU A 13 -11.31 -4.63 15.08
N LEU A 14 -11.26 -5.28 16.26
CA LEU A 14 -11.54 -6.72 16.37
C LEU A 14 -12.93 -7.09 15.85
N GLN A 15 -13.96 -6.32 16.22
CA GLN A 15 -15.31 -6.53 15.69
C GLN A 15 -15.36 -6.34 14.17
N CYS A 16 -14.74 -5.29 13.63
CA CYS A 16 -14.69 -5.07 12.18
C CYS A 16 -14.01 -6.22 11.45
N SER A 17 -12.91 -6.73 12.01
CA SER A 17 -12.17 -7.85 11.44
C SER A 17 -13.00 -9.13 11.38
N GLU A 18 -13.81 -9.39 12.40
CA GLU A 18 -14.77 -10.49 12.38
C GLU A 18 -15.88 -10.27 11.34
N CYS A 19 -16.39 -9.05 11.22
CA CYS A 19 -17.37 -8.69 10.19
C CYS A 19 -16.81 -8.90 8.77
N PHE A 20 -15.56 -8.50 8.50
CA PHE A 20 -14.90 -8.77 7.23
C PHE A 20 -14.78 -10.27 6.98
N ARG A 21 -14.28 -11.04 7.95
CA ARG A 21 -14.09 -12.50 7.81
C ARG A 21 -15.39 -13.23 7.51
N ARG A 22 -16.49 -12.83 8.14
CA ARG A 22 -17.83 -13.43 7.94
C ARG A 22 -18.62 -12.81 6.79
N ALA A 23 -18.03 -11.88 6.03
CA ALA A 23 -18.72 -11.10 5.01
C ALA A 23 -20.04 -10.47 5.52
N GLN A 24 -20.00 -9.91 6.73
CA GLN A 24 -21.13 -9.26 7.37
C GLN A 24 -21.06 -7.73 7.22
N ALA A 25 -22.21 -7.11 7.46
CA ALA A 25 -22.33 -5.67 7.55
C ALA A 25 -21.40 -5.10 8.64
N LEU A 26 -20.62 -4.08 8.31
CA LEU A 26 -19.70 -3.43 9.25
C LEU A 26 -20.48 -2.67 10.35
N PRO A 27 -19.85 -2.38 11.50
CA PRO A 27 -20.52 -1.67 12.59
C PRO A 27 -21.07 -0.31 12.14
N ALA A 28 -22.26 0.04 12.63
CA ALA A 28 -22.94 1.29 12.27
C ALA A 28 -22.08 2.54 12.57
N ALA A 29 -21.27 2.50 13.63
CA ALA A 29 -20.36 3.58 13.98
C ALA A 29 -19.33 3.89 12.87
N LEU A 30 -18.85 2.87 12.13
CA LEU A 30 -17.95 3.05 10.99
C LEU A 30 -18.67 3.62 9.77
N CYS A 31 -19.93 3.22 9.59
CA CYS A 31 -20.80 3.62 8.50
C CYS A 31 -21.47 4.98 8.76
N TYR A 32 -21.20 5.62 9.90
CA TYR A 32 -21.85 6.86 10.31
C TYR A 32 -21.65 7.96 9.27
N VAL A 33 -22.76 8.62 8.96
CA VAL A 33 -22.85 9.80 8.09
C VAL A 33 -23.75 10.81 8.81
N PRO A 34 -23.28 12.03 9.09
CA PRO A 34 -24.12 13.04 9.73
C PRO A 34 -25.27 13.46 8.81
N ARG A 35 -26.47 13.63 9.38
CA ARG A 35 -27.68 14.06 8.65
C ARG A 35 -27.52 15.43 8.02
N GLU A 36 -26.85 16.35 8.71
CA GLU A 36 -26.63 17.71 8.24
C GLU A 36 -25.21 18.21 8.50
N VAL A 37 -24.62 18.80 7.47
CA VAL A 37 -23.34 19.50 7.45
C VAL A 37 -23.56 20.84 6.73
N GLN A 38 -23.08 21.93 7.33
CA GLN A 38 -23.15 23.26 6.74
C GLN A 38 -21.88 23.55 5.96
N TYR A 39 -22.03 23.97 4.71
CA TYR A 39 -20.91 24.36 3.85
C TYR A 39 -20.96 25.86 3.55
N LYS A 40 -19.82 26.52 3.64
CA LYS A 40 -19.64 27.93 3.28
C LYS A 40 -18.79 28.05 2.04
N ILE A 41 -19.14 29.00 1.18
CA ILE A 41 -18.39 29.26 -0.04
C ILE A 41 -17.13 30.06 0.29
N CYS A 42 -15.98 29.46 0.01
CA CYS A 42 -14.69 30.12 -0.04
C CYS A 42 -14.40 30.49 -1.50
N LYS A 43 -14.43 31.79 -1.81
CA LYS A 43 -14.17 32.28 -3.17
C LYS A 43 -12.68 32.21 -3.50
N ASP A 44 -12.38 31.80 -4.72
CA ASP A 44 -11.03 31.88 -5.25
C ASP A 44 -10.58 33.36 -5.30
N PRO A 45 -9.46 33.74 -4.68
CA PRO A 45 -8.97 35.12 -4.69
C PRO A 45 -8.70 35.67 -6.10
N SER A 46 -8.54 34.80 -7.11
CA SER A 46 -8.39 35.18 -8.52
C SER A 46 -9.71 35.54 -9.22
N ALA A 47 -10.87 35.16 -8.66
CA ALA A 47 -12.20 35.29 -9.28
C ALA A 47 -13.07 36.39 -8.65
N ALA A 48 -12.46 37.36 -7.96
CA ALA A 48 -13.09 38.30 -7.02
C ALA A 48 -14.16 39.27 -7.59
N ALA A 49 -14.59 39.15 -8.86
CA ALA A 49 -15.51 40.10 -9.51
C ALA A 49 -17.00 39.82 -9.28
N ALA A 50 -17.42 38.59 -8.94
CA ALA A 50 -18.84 38.25 -8.80
C ALA A 50 -19.32 38.31 -7.34
N ALA A 51 -20.42 39.02 -7.04
CA ALA A 51 -21.03 39.07 -5.70
C ALA A 51 -21.78 37.77 -5.32
N ARG A 52 -22.19 36.98 -6.31
CA ARG A 52 -23.06 35.79 -6.19
C ARG A 52 -22.33 34.57 -6.75
N SER A 53 -22.59 33.40 -6.18
CA SER A 53 -22.05 32.12 -6.64
C SER A 53 -23.21 31.21 -7.04
N LEU A 54 -23.16 30.68 -8.26
CA LEU A 54 -24.18 29.80 -8.82
C LEU A 54 -23.67 28.36 -8.76
N LEU A 55 -24.36 27.52 -8.00
CA LEU A 55 -24.04 26.10 -7.83
C LEU A 55 -25.01 25.26 -8.67
N SER A 56 -24.48 24.40 -9.52
CA SER A 56 -25.28 23.46 -10.31
C SER A 56 -25.66 22.25 -9.47
N VAL A 57 -26.94 21.87 -9.51
CA VAL A 57 -27.49 20.70 -8.80
C VAL A 57 -27.80 19.59 -9.80
N TRP A 58 -27.44 18.37 -9.40
CA TRP A 58 -27.49 17.16 -10.25
C TRP A 58 -28.27 16.02 -9.56
N ASP A 59 -28.93 15.17 -10.33
CA ASP A 59 -29.67 14.01 -9.80
C ASP A 59 -28.74 12.94 -9.17
N SER A 60 -27.52 12.86 -9.69
CA SER A 60 -26.46 11.96 -9.23
C SER A 60 -25.11 12.67 -9.46
N PRO A 61 -24.02 12.22 -8.82
CA PRO A 61 -22.67 12.62 -9.21
C PRO A 61 -22.49 12.36 -10.72
N GLY A 62 -22.31 13.42 -11.51
CA GLY A 62 -22.33 13.39 -12.98
C GLY A 62 -20.92 13.57 -13.59
N PRO A 63 -20.70 13.19 -14.87
CA PRO A 63 -19.39 12.75 -15.35
C PRO A 63 -18.39 13.88 -15.64
N ALA A 64 -17.12 13.51 -15.43
CA ALA A 64 -15.98 14.01 -16.17
C ALA A 64 -16.18 13.76 -17.69
N ARG A 65 -16.02 14.82 -18.50
CA ARG A 65 -15.89 14.82 -19.98
C ARG A 65 -16.71 13.76 -20.76
N GLY A 66 -17.90 14.12 -21.24
CA GLY A 66 -18.49 13.49 -22.45
C GLY A 66 -19.99 13.14 -22.44
N GLY A 67 -20.68 13.16 -21.30
CA GLY A 67 -22.11 12.83 -21.22
C GLY A 67 -23.02 14.07 -21.20
N LYS A 68 -24.03 14.13 -22.07
CA LYS A 68 -25.10 15.15 -22.10
C LYS A 68 -26.07 15.06 -20.91
N ARG A 69 -25.61 14.93 -19.66
CA ARG A 69 -26.48 15.24 -18.51
C ARG A 69 -26.35 16.73 -18.24
N ALA A 70 -27.45 17.46 -18.31
CA ALA A 70 -27.50 18.87 -17.95
C ALA A 70 -27.79 19.00 -16.45
N ALA A 71 -27.23 20.01 -15.80
CA ALA A 71 -27.63 20.38 -14.45
C ALA A 71 -29.15 20.60 -14.41
N ARG A 72 -29.82 20.02 -13.41
CA ARG A 72 -31.28 20.08 -13.29
C ARG A 72 -31.77 21.37 -12.70
N ALA A 73 -30.97 21.91 -11.78
CA ALA A 73 -31.27 23.16 -11.10
C ALA A 73 -30.00 23.96 -10.84
N THR A 74 -30.18 25.20 -10.45
CA THR A 74 -29.10 26.07 -9.98
C THR A 74 -29.53 26.70 -8.67
N ILE A 75 -28.62 26.67 -7.68
CA ILE A 75 -28.78 27.33 -6.39
C ILE A 75 -27.89 28.56 -6.39
N GLU A 76 -28.49 29.72 -6.09
CA GLU A 76 -27.77 30.97 -5.91
C GLU A 76 -27.46 31.15 -4.42
N VAL A 77 -26.17 31.19 -4.07
CA VAL A 77 -25.73 31.43 -2.70
C VAL A 77 -25.11 32.83 -2.61
N ARG A 78 -25.60 33.63 -1.66
CA ARG A 78 -25.09 34.97 -1.38
C ARG A 78 -23.74 34.90 -0.66
N LYS A 79 -22.91 35.95 -0.80
CA LYS A 79 -21.64 36.06 -0.08
C LYS A 79 -21.87 35.94 1.44
N GLY A 80 -21.25 34.93 2.06
CA GLY A 80 -21.40 34.64 3.49
C GLY A 80 -22.53 33.68 3.85
N GLY A 81 -23.37 33.28 2.88
CA GLY A 81 -24.41 32.26 3.08
C GLY A 81 -23.84 30.85 3.24
N CYS A 82 -24.62 29.98 3.87
CA CYS A 82 -24.31 28.57 4.05
C CYS A 82 -25.29 27.70 3.25
N LEU A 83 -24.79 26.57 2.79
CA LEU A 83 -25.55 25.50 2.14
C LEU A 83 -25.68 24.34 3.11
N ARG A 84 -26.88 23.79 3.31
CA ARG A 84 -27.07 22.56 4.09
C ARG A 84 -27.02 21.34 3.17
N ALA A 85 -26.13 20.43 3.51
CA ALA A 85 -25.96 19.15 2.84
C ALA A 85 -25.93 18.03 3.88
N THR A 86 -26.14 16.80 3.44
CA THR A 86 -25.84 15.61 4.22
C THR A 86 -24.32 15.41 4.28
N GLY A 87 -23.84 14.57 5.20
CA GLY A 87 -22.45 14.14 5.21
C GLY A 87 -22.10 13.08 4.14
N GLU A 88 -23.01 12.76 3.22
CA GLU A 88 -22.78 11.79 2.14
C GLU A 88 -21.84 12.43 1.10
N GLU A 89 -20.56 12.06 1.16
CA GLU A 89 -19.52 12.52 0.24
C GLU A 89 -19.24 11.48 -0.86
N TYR A 90 -19.10 11.94 -2.09
CA TYR A 90 -18.79 11.11 -3.25
C TYR A 90 -17.73 11.77 -4.13
N CYS A 91 -16.65 11.07 -4.46
CA CYS A 91 -15.55 11.62 -5.24
C CYS A 91 -15.41 10.84 -6.56
N ASN A 92 -15.41 11.56 -7.69
CA ASN A 92 -15.15 11.02 -9.03
C ASN A 92 -14.25 11.99 -9.80
N GLY A 93 -13.78 11.68 -11.01
CA GLY A 93 -12.88 12.54 -11.79
C GLY A 93 -13.36 13.96 -12.12
N ALA A 94 -14.59 14.36 -11.78
CA ALA A 94 -15.06 15.75 -11.83
C ALA A 94 -14.85 16.51 -10.51
N GLY A 95 -15.12 15.88 -9.37
CA GLY A 95 -14.65 16.37 -8.09
C GLY A 95 -15.23 15.70 -6.86
N LEU A 96 -15.11 16.40 -5.72
CA LEU A 96 -15.78 16.01 -4.49
C LEU A 96 -17.21 16.53 -4.55
N TRP A 97 -18.17 15.64 -4.45
CA TRP A 97 -19.59 15.90 -4.45
C TRP A 97 -20.16 15.70 -3.05
N VAL A 98 -21.15 16.52 -2.71
CA VAL A 98 -21.99 16.32 -1.52
C VAL A 98 -23.45 16.34 -1.91
N LYS A 99 -24.24 15.56 -1.19
CA LYS A 99 -25.69 15.50 -1.38
C LYS A 99 -26.38 16.53 -0.50
N LEU A 100 -27.21 17.37 -1.09
CA LEU A 100 -28.02 18.38 -0.40
C LEU A 100 -29.00 17.75 0.57
N SER A 101 -29.29 18.44 1.69
CA SER A 101 -30.33 17.99 2.61
C SER A 101 -31.72 18.17 1.97
N LYS A 102 -32.69 17.37 2.41
CA LYS A 102 -34.07 17.45 1.88
C LYS A 102 -34.67 18.84 2.13
N GLU A 103 -34.40 19.40 3.31
CA GLU A 103 -34.85 20.74 3.71
C GLU A 103 -34.24 21.81 2.78
N GLN A 104 -32.96 21.69 2.40
CA GLN A 104 -32.32 22.62 1.47
C GLN A 104 -32.92 22.54 0.05
N LEU A 105 -33.28 21.34 -0.41
CA LEU A 105 -33.92 21.12 -1.72
C LEU A 105 -35.33 21.72 -1.77
N GLU A 106 -36.11 21.60 -0.70
CA GLU A 106 -37.48 22.10 -0.62
C GLU A 106 -37.56 23.64 -0.54
N GLU A 107 -36.57 24.27 0.12
CA GLU A 107 -36.47 25.73 0.22
C GLU A 107 -36.18 26.40 -1.13
N HIS A 108 -35.42 25.76 -2.01
CA HIS A 108 -35.13 26.29 -3.34
C HIS A 108 -36.20 25.88 -4.36
N THR A 109 -36.98 26.85 -4.84
CA THR A 109 -38.02 26.64 -5.85
C THR A 109 -37.51 25.96 -7.13
N SER A 110 -36.25 26.18 -7.52
CA SER A 110 -35.61 25.53 -8.67
C SER A 110 -35.35 24.04 -8.50
N CYS A 111 -35.36 23.53 -7.26
CA CYS A 111 -35.04 22.14 -6.92
C CYS A 111 -36.30 21.33 -6.54
N ARG A 112 -37.49 21.93 -6.56
CA ARG A 112 -38.74 21.24 -6.20
C ARG A 112 -39.05 20.11 -7.17
N GLY A 113 -39.23 18.90 -6.63
CA GLY A 113 -39.52 17.68 -7.39
C GLY A 113 -38.30 16.78 -7.64
N LEU A 114 -37.09 17.21 -7.22
CA LEU A 114 -35.91 16.35 -7.21
C LEU A 114 -35.95 15.39 -6.02
N ALA A 115 -35.73 14.10 -6.27
CA ALA A 115 -35.61 13.10 -5.20
C ALA A 115 -34.27 13.21 -4.46
N GLU A 116 -33.20 13.52 -5.20
CA GLU A 116 -31.86 13.78 -4.68
C GLU A 116 -31.26 14.98 -5.41
N GLY A 117 -30.30 15.67 -4.77
CA GLY A 117 -29.57 16.76 -5.40
C GLY A 117 -28.12 16.78 -4.94
N TRP A 118 -27.20 16.65 -5.89
CA TRP A 118 -25.77 16.61 -5.68
C TRP A 118 -25.12 17.90 -6.17
N VAL A 119 -24.19 18.42 -5.39
CA VAL A 119 -23.44 19.65 -5.70
C VAL A 119 -21.95 19.36 -5.60
N LEU A 120 -21.20 19.93 -6.55
CA LEU A 120 -19.74 19.82 -6.62
C LEU A 120 -19.10 20.80 -5.63
N VAL A 121 -18.51 20.26 -4.57
CA VAL A 121 -17.87 20.99 -3.46
C VAL A 121 -16.49 21.50 -3.84
N GLN A 122 -15.72 20.62 -4.48
CA GLN A 122 -14.38 20.92 -4.94
C GLN A 122 -14.17 20.28 -6.29
N ARG A 123 -13.98 21.12 -7.32
CA ARG A 123 -13.32 20.67 -8.54
C ARG A 123 -11.85 20.51 -8.28
N PHE A 124 -11.27 19.50 -8.86
CA PHE A 124 -9.82 19.38 -8.83
C PHE A 124 -9.27 19.76 -10.19
N GLY A 125 -8.04 20.25 -10.20
CA GLY A 125 -7.41 20.70 -11.44
C GLY A 125 -8.10 21.94 -12.04
N GLU A 126 -9.11 22.53 -11.41
CA GLU A 126 -9.73 23.81 -11.76
C GLU A 126 -9.65 24.80 -10.59
N GLY A 127 -9.35 26.07 -10.88
CA GLY A 127 -9.57 27.14 -9.90
C GLY A 127 -11.06 27.44 -9.85
N GLY A 128 -11.55 27.99 -8.75
CA GLY A 128 -12.98 28.21 -8.55
C GLY A 128 -13.40 28.17 -7.08
N ASP A 129 -14.67 28.55 -6.86
CA ASP A 129 -15.28 28.55 -5.54
C ASP A 129 -15.23 27.15 -4.91
N LYS A 130 -14.68 27.05 -3.70
CA LYS A 130 -14.65 25.82 -2.91
C LYS A 130 -15.68 25.90 -1.80
N LEU A 131 -16.46 24.85 -1.61
CA LEU A 131 -17.34 24.71 -0.46
C LEU A 131 -16.52 24.09 0.68
N VAL A 132 -16.49 24.77 1.84
CA VAL A 132 -15.75 24.30 3.02
C VAL A 132 -16.77 24.03 4.12
N PRO A 133 -16.72 22.87 4.80
CA PRO A 133 -17.59 22.60 5.93
C PRO A 133 -17.32 23.59 7.07
N VAL A 134 -18.38 24.06 7.73
CA VAL A 134 -18.34 25.02 8.84
C VAL A 134 -19.20 24.50 9.98
N GLU A 135 -18.80 24.80 11.23
CA GLU A 135 -19.62 24.51 12.40
C GLU A 135 -20.89 25.38 12.41
N SER A 136 -22.04 24.79 12.73
CA SER A 136 -23.32 25.51 12.76
C SER A 136 -23.34 26.58 13.86
N VAL A 137 -24.08 27.66 13.65
CA VAL A 137 -24.19 28.80 14.58
C VAL A 137 -24.73 28.38 15.96
N GLU A 138 -25.62 27.39 15.98
CA GLU A 138 -26.11 26.78 17.23
C GLU A 138 -24.94 26.20 18.05
N LYS A 139 -24.01 25.45 17.43
CA LYS A 139 -22.82 24.88 18.10
C LYS A 139 -21.91 25.92 18.75
N ILE A 140 -21.89 27.15 18.24
CA ILE A 140 -21.10 28.26 18.79
C ILE A 140 -21.77 28.85 20.03
N GLN A 141 -23.11 28.91 20.08
CA GLN A 141 -23.85 29.37 21.27
C GLN A 141 -23.72 28.41 22.47
N TRP A 142 -23.60 27.10 22.23
CA TRP A 142 -23.33 26.12 23.30
C TRP A 142 -21.98 26.36 24.01
N GLN A 143 -21.01 27.02 23.37
CA GLN A 143 -19.69 27.31 23.95
C GLN A 143 -19.66 28.47 24.96
N GLN A 144 -20.77 29.22 25.12
CA GLN A 144 -20.81 30.44 25.94
C GLN A 144 -21.52 30.27 27.29
N GLN A 145 -21.72 29.03 27.78
CA GLN A 145 -22.29 28.80 29.12
C GLN A 145 -21.21 28.67 30.19
N ALA A 146 -21.35 29.47 31.26
CA ALA A 146 -20.29 29.87 32.18
C ALA A 146 -19.87 28.84 33.25
N LEU A 147 -20.26 27.57 33.15
CA LEU A 147 -19.94 26.54 34.16
C LEU A 147 -19.51 25.25 33.48
N GLY A 148 -18.19 25.03 33.45
CA GLY A 148 -17.52 24.02 32.66
C GLY A 148 -18.10 22.60 32.80
N VAL A 149 -18.55 22.04 31.69
CA VAL A 149 -17.89 21.01 30.88
C VAL A 149 -18.71 20.96 29.57
N ASP A 150 -18.25 21.63 28.52
CA ASP A 150 -18.93 21.61 27.23
C ASP A 150 -18.67 20.28 26.53
N TYR A 151 -19.65 19.37 26.55
CA TYR A 151 -19.60 18.14 25.77
C TYR A 151 -19.89 18.46 24.30
N LYS A 152 -18.84 18.59 23.47
CA LYS A 152 -19.00 18.67 22.01
C LYS A 152 -19.70 17.40 21.50
N PRO A 153 -20.81 17.51 20.75
CA PRO A 153 -21.46 16.34 20.16
C PRO A 153 -20.53 15.68 19.12
N ALA A 154 -20.61 14.36 18.98
CA ALA A 154 -19.83 13.67 17.95
C ALA A 154 -20.37 13.97 16.56
N VAL A 155 -19.49 14.46 15.70
CA VAL A 155 -19.80 14.94 14.34
C VAL A 155 -19.11 14.13 13.26
N SER A 156 -18.09 13.34 13.61
CA SER A 156 -17.38 12.45 12.70
C SER A 156 -17.55 10.99 13.11
N TRP A 157 -17.48 10.08 12.13
CA TRP A 157 -17.55 8.63 12.36
C TRP A 157 -16.50 8.15 13.38
N GLU A 158 -15.31 8.75 13.40
CA GLU A 158 -14.24 8.46 14.37
C GLU A 158 -14.70 8.73 15.81
N GLN A 159 -15.32 9.90 16.03
CA GLN A 159 -15.85 10.27 17.32
C GLN A 159 -17.02 9.37 17.72
N VAL A 160 -17.84 8.92 16.76
CA VAL A 160 -18.91 7.94 17.01
C VAL A 160 -18.34 6.59 17.42
N VAL A 161 -17.26 6.13 16.79
CA VAL A 161 -16.53 4.93 17.21
C VAL A 161 -15.99 5.11 18.63
N ASP A 162 -15.29 6.21 18.90
CA ASP A 162 -14.73 6.47 20.23
C ASP A 162 -15.83 6.58 21.29
N LEU A 163 -16.99 7.15 20.98
CA LEU A 163 -18.14 7.20 21.89
C LEU A 163 -18.81 5.84 22.11
N THR A 164 -18.86 5.00 21.08
CA THR A 164 -19.59 3.72 21.12
C THR A 164 -18.78 2.65 21.85
N TYR A 165 -17.46 2.65 21.69
CA TYR A 165 -16.59 1.57 22.16
C TYR A 165 -15.74 1.92 23.38
N SER A 166 -15.55 3.20 23.70
CA SER A 166 -14.78 3.60 24.88
C SER A 166 -15.65 3.59 26.13
N MET A 167 -15.12 2.99 27.20
CA MET A 167 -15.74 3.08 28.53
C MET A 167 -15.62 4.52 29.04
N ARG A 168 -16.73 5.12 29.47
CA ARG A 168 -16.76 6.45 30.10
C ARG A 168 -17.54 6.40 31.41
N LEU A 169 -17.10 7.18 32.38
CA LEU A 169 -17.83 7.47 33.61
C LEU A 169 -18.54 8.81 33.42
N GLY A 170 -19.87 8.84 33.55
CA GLY A 170 -20.69 10.06 33.40
C GLY A 170 -21.76 9.97 32.31
N GLU A 171 -22.40 11.10 32.03
CA GLU A 171 -23.50 11.19 31.05
C GLU A 171 -23.02 10.98 29.61
N LYS A 172 -23.77 10.21 28.82
CA LYS A 172 -23.38 9.84 27.45
C LYS A 172 -23.51 11.07 26.53
N THR A 173 -22.42 11.46 25.89
CA THR A 173 -22.41 12.56 24.91
C THR A 173 -23.44 12.30 23.81
N ARG A 174 -24.23 13.32 23.47
CA ARG A 174 -25.26 13.20 22.41
C ARG A 174 -24.61 13.07 21.03
N LEU A 175 -25.11 12.10 20.28
CA LEU A 175 -24.78 11.88 18.86
C LEU A 175 -25.54 12.91 18.02
N VAL A 176 -24.90 13.49 17.00
CA VAL A 176 -25.65 14.20 15.96
C VAL A 176 -26.49 13.17 15.18
N GLU A 177 -27.70 13.54 14.77
CA GLU A 177 -28.54 12.65 13.99
C GLU A 177 -27.81 12.17 12.73
N GLN A 178 -27.95 10.88 12.43
CA GLN A 178 -27.33 10.26 11.26
C GLN A 178 -28.29 10.25 10.08
N ASP A 179 -27.74 10.27 8.86
CA ASP A 179 -28.50 9.98 7.65
C ASP A 179 -28.71 8.47 7.54
N GLU A 180 -29.89 7.99 7.93
CA GLU A 180 -30.23 6.55 7.92
C GLU A 180 -30.11 5.93 6.52
N ALA A 181 -30.44 6.67 5.46
CA ALA A 181 -30.36 6.14 4.10
C ALA A 181 -28.89 5.96 3.69
N ALA A 182 -28.03 6.96 3.96
CA ALA A 182 -26.61 6.86 3.67
C ALA A 182 -25.93 5.74 4.51
N VAL A 183 -26.28 5.63 5.79
CA VAL A 183 -25.78 4.56 6.67
C VAL A 183 -26.19 3.18 6.14
N GLN A 184 -27.43 3.01 5.69
CA GLN A 184 -27.90 1.75 5.08
C GLN A 184 -27.15 1.40 3.79
N LYS A 185 -26.89 2.39 2.91
CA LYS A 185 -26.08 2.19 1.71
C LYS A 185 -24.66 1.70 2.04
N PHE A 186 -24.01 2.33 3.01
CA PHE A 186 -22.68 1.89 3.46
C PHE A 186 -22.71 0.53 4.14
N ARG A 187 -23.77 0.21 4.90
CA ARG A 187 -23.78 -0.96 5.77
C ARG A 187 -24.25 -2.25 5.08
N TYR A 188 -25.29 -2.18 4.26
CA TYR A 188 -25.94 -3.33 3.67
C TYR A 188 -25.76 -3.38 2.15
N GLU A 189 -25.89 -2.26 1.46
CA GLU A 189 -25.70 -2.23 0.00
C GLU A 189 -24.23 -2.36 -0.42
N SER A 190 -23.28 -2.20 0.51
CA SER A 190 -21.87 -2.48 0.27
C SER A 190 -21.50 -3.97 0.37
N VAL A 191 -22.44 -4.83 0.76
CA VAL A 191 -22.25 -6.29 0.89
C VAL A 191 -23.34 -7.00 0.06
N PRO A 192 -23.22 -7.00 -1.28
CA PRO A 192 -24.19 -7.66 -2.14
C PRO A 192 -24.18 -9.19 -1.92
N LEU A 193 -25.23 -9.86 -2.41
CA LEU A 193 -25.32 -11.32 -2.44
C LEU A 193 -24.10 -11.91 -3.17
N GLY A 194 -23.34 -12.75 -2.47
CA GLY A 194 -22.09 -13.34 -2.98
C GLY A 194 -20.81 -12.58 -2.61
N TRP A 195 -20.90 -11.47 -1.86
CA TRP A 195 -19.72 -10.82 -1.29
C TRP A 195 -19.05 -11.75 -0.26
N SER A 196 -17.73 -11.93 -0.37
CA SER A 196 -16.94 -12.78 0.53
C SER A 196 -15.74 -12.02 1.11
N TYR A 197 -15.07 -12.62 2.09
CA TYR A 197 -13.83 -12.06 2.63
C TYR A 197 -12.75 -11.89 1.55
N GLU A 198 -12.70 -12.78 0.57
CA GLU A 198 -11.78 -12.68 -0.57
C GLU A 198 -12.06 -11.44 -1.43
N CYS A 199 -13.32 -11.03 -1.59
CA CYS A 199 -13.63 -9.77 -2.26
C CYS A 199 -13.01 -8.58 -1.51
N ASP A 200 -13.10 -8.56 -0.18
CA ASP A 200 -12.46 -7.52 0.64
C ASP A 200 -10.92 -7.58 0.56
N MET A 201 -10.32 -8.78 0.51
CA MET A 201 -8.87 -8.95 0.32
C MET A 201 -8.42 -8.46 -1.05
N GLU A 202 -9.13 -8.82 -2.11
CA GLU A 202 -8.82 -8.42 -3.48
C GLU A 202 -8.99 -6.91 -3.66
N LEU A 203 -10.03 -6.32 -3.05
CA LEU A 203 -10.22 -4.87 -2.98
C LEU A 203 -9.06 -4.19 -2.22
N GLY A 204 -8.63 -4.75 -1.10
CA GLY A 204 -7.46 -4.27 -0.36
C GLY A 204 -6.17 -4.30 -1.21
N ARG A 205 -5.93 -5.39 -1.93
CA ARG A 205 -4.79 -5.51 -2.87
C ARG A 205 -4.87 -4.51 -4.01
N PHE A 206 -6.05 -4.34 -4.60
CA PHE A 206 -6.28 -3.36 -5.65
C PHE A 206 -5.94 -1.94 -5.17
N LEU A 207 -6.40 -1.56 -3.97
CA LEU A 207 -6.10 -0.25 -3.38
C LEU A 207 -4.60 -0.08 -3.11
N TYR A 208 -3.92 -1.14 -2.64
CA TYR A 208 -2.48 -1.13 -2.40
C TYR A 208 -1.70 -0.96 -3.72
N ASP A 209 -1.96 -1.80 -4.71
CA ASP A 209 -1.29 -1.75 -6.01
C ASP A 209 -1.52 -0.42 -6.73
N HIS A 210 -2.72 0.17 -6.58
CA HIS A 210 -3.00 1.49 -7.11
C HIS A 210 -2.14 2.55 -6.43
N SER A 211 -2.03 2.53 -5.09
CA SER A 211 -1.21 3.49 -4.35
C SER A 211 0.30 3.34 -4.63
N GLU A 212 0.82 2.11 -4.71
CA GLU A 212 2.22 1.81 -5.07
C GLU A 212 2.55 2.25 -6.51
N LYS A 213 1.66 1.98 -7.47
CA LYS A 213 1.86 2.43 -8.86
C LYS A 213 1.87 3.96 -8.98
N GLU A 214 1.03 4.66 -8.21
CA GLU A 214 1.08 6.14 -8.17
C GLU A 214 2.38 6.63 -7.49
N LEU A 215 2.84 5.95 -6.42
CA LEU A 215 4.14 6.21 -5.78
C LEU A 215 5.32 6.03 -6.76
N GLN A 216 5.26 5.04 -7.65
CA GLN A 216 6.28 4.76 -8.67
C GLN A 216 6.19 5.69 -9.89
N ARG A 217 4.98 6.07 -10.34
CA ARG A 217 4.78 7.13 -11.36
C ARG A 217 5.32 8.48 -10.87
N GLY A 218 5.26 8.72 -9.56
CA GLY A 218 5.73 9.93 -8.89
C GLY A 218 7.23 10.26 -9.01
N ASP A 219 8.06 9.35 -9.54
CA ASP A 219 9.51 9.61 -9.74
C ASP A 219 9.84 10.22 -11.12
N CYS A 220 8.86 10.41 -12.03
CA CYS A 220 9.11 11.05 -13.33
C CYS A 220 8.84 12.58 -13.28
N THR A 221 9.90 13.39 -13.34
CA THR A 221 9.84 14.85 -13.26
C THR A 221 9.06 15.52 -14.39
N LYS A 222 9.08 14.92 -15.60
CA LYS A 222 8.33 15.43 -16.77
C LYS A 222 6.81 15.23 -16.66
N GLU A 223 6.35 14.23 -15.91
CA GLU A 223 4.91 13.98 -15.79
C GLU A 223 4.21 14.99 -14.88
N ASN A 224 4.96 15.66 -13.99
CA ASN A 224 4.44 16.57 -12.96
C ASN A 224 4.58 18.06 -13.30
N LEU A 225 5.34 18.40 -14.35
CA LEU A 225 5.63 19.76 -14.79
C LEU A 225 4.92 20.10 -16.11
N SER A 226 4.41 21.33 -16.23
CA SER A 226 3.91 21.86 -17.49
C SER A 226 5.03 22.49 -18.33
N SER A 227 5.99 23.12 -17.68
CA SER A 227 7.22 23.66 -18.30
C SER A 227 8.28 23.94 -17.24
N ILE A 228 9.51 24.10 -17.69
CA ILE A 228 10.66 24.51 -16.88
C ILE A 228 11.34 25.71 -17.54
N GLU A 229 11.63 26.73 -16.75
CA GLU A 229 12.31 27.95 -17.18
C GLU A 229 13.56 28.14 -16.31
N VAL A 230 14.60 28.73 -16.90
CA VAL A 230 15.86 29.02 -16.20
C VAL A 230 16.25 30.47 -16.43
N SER A 231 16.97 31.04 -15.47
CA SER A 231 17.50 32.41 -15.53
C SER A 231 18.42 32.68 -16.72
N SER A 232 19.27 31.71 -17.04
CA SER A 232 20.30 31.78 -18.08
C SER A 232 20.74 30.37 -18.43
N GLN A 233 21.41 30.19 -19.56
CA GLN A 233 21.99 28.91 -19.96
C GLN A 233 23.26 29.12 -20.78
N ALA A 234 24.26 28.25 -20.60
CA ALA A 234 25.40 28.14 -21.49
C ALA A 234 25.05 27.32 -22.76
N ASP A 235 25.84 27.46 -23.82
CA ASP A 235 25.63 26.74 -25.08
C ASP A 235 25.62 25.21 -24.84
N ASP A 236 24.66 24.51 -25.45
CA ASP A 236 24.41 23.07 -25.31
C ASP A 236 24.11 22.55 -23.88
N CYS A 237 23.99 23.43 -22.87
CA CYS A 237 23.72 23.08 -21.47
C CYS A 237 22.40 23.68 -20.97
N GLY A 238 21.32 23.47 -21.74
CA GLY A 238 20.02 24.13 -21.54
C GLY A 238 19.11 23.51 -20.46
N ALA A 239 17.97 24.15 -20.22
CA ALA A 239 16.98 23.74 -19.20
C ALA A 239 16.42 22.32 -19.39
N ALA A 240 16.45 21.77 -20.61
CA ALA A 240 15.97 20.42 -20.91
C ALA A 240 16.71 19.34 -20.11
N HIS A 241 18.00 19.56 -19.83
CA HIS A 241 18.85 18.62 -19.09
C HIS A 241 18.46 18.48 -17.63
N LEU A 242 17.71 19.43 -17.07
CA LEU A 242 17.22 19.33 -15.69
C LEU A 242 16.20 18.20 -15.49
N THR A 243 15.62 17.67 -16.57
CA THR A 243 14.51 16.69 -16.53
C THR A 243 14.71 15.50 -17.48
N ASP A 244 15.87 15.36 -18.11
CA ASP A 244 16.15 14.26 -19.06
C ASP A 244 16.53 12.93 -18.37
N ASN A 245 16.74 12.96 -17.05
CA ASN A 245 17.18 11.84 -16.22
C ASN A 245 18.49 11.18 -16.68
N GLN A 246 19.34 11.91 -17.42
CA GLN A 246 20.65 11.43 -17.84
C GLN A 246 21.72 11.87 -16.83
N THR A 247 22.71 11.01 -16.58
CA THR A 247 23.74 11.26 -15.56
C THR A 247 24.94 12.06 -16.08
N TYR A 248 25.04 12.23 -17.41
CA TYR A 248 26.14 12.87 -18.11
C TYR A 248 25.79 14.26 -18.68
N THR A 249 24.53 14.67 -18.58
CA THR A 249 24.06 16.00 -18.98
C THR A 249 23.91 16.91 -17.76
N PHE A 250 23.96 18.23 -17.98
CA PHE A 250 23.73 19.22 -16.94
C PHE A 250 23.21 20.52 -17.53
N TRP A 251 22.50 21.28 -16.72
CA TRP A 251 22.25 22.70 -16.96
C TRP A 251 23.38 23.50 -16.34
N GLU A 252 23.94 24.44 -17.12
CA GLU A 252 24.91 25.41 -16.65
C GLU A 252 24.33 26.82 -16.79
N SER A 253 24.35 27.59 -15.70
CA SER A 253 23.95 29.00 -15.74
C SER A 253 25.04 29.88 -16.34
N ASN A 254 24.65 31.01 -16.93
CA ASN A 254 25.58 31.98 -17.51
C ASN A 254 25.07 33.40 -17.21
N GLY A 255 25.56 33.99 -16.12
CA GLY A 255 25.08 35.29 -15.64
C GLY A 255 25.74 35.74 -14.34
N PRO A 256 25.34 36.91 -13.80
CA PRO A 256 25.91 37.44 -12.56
C PRO A 256 25.67 36.52 -11.36
N SER A 257 26.70 36.38 -10.51
CA SER A 257 26.66 35.52 -9.32
C SER A 257 25.49 35.89 -8.39
N GLY A 258 24.82 34.87 -7.85
CA GLY A 258 23.68 35.02 -6.93
C GLY A 258 22.35 35.42 -7.59
N GLN A 259 22.30 35.52 -8.92
CA GLN A 259 21.07 35.87 -9.67
C GLN A 259 20.50 34.68 -10.47
N HIS A 260 21.00 33.47 -10.23
CA HIS A 260 20.56 32.28 -10.94
C HIS A 260 19.29 31.71 -10.33
N TRP A 261 18.34 31.35 -11.17
CA TRP A 261 17.10 30.70 -10.75
C TRP A 261 16.63 29.64 -11.74
N VAL A 262 15.88 28.68 -11.22
CA VAL A 262 15.12 27.68 -11.98
C VAL A 262 13.66 27.78 -11.56
N ARG A 263 12.76 27.99 -12.52
CA ARG A 263 11.32 28.07 -12.29
C ARG A 263 10.63 26.85 -12.85
N LEU A 264 9.86 26.21 -11.98
CA LEU A 264 9.08 25.02 -12.26
C LEU A 264 7.62 25.43 -12.34
N ASN A 265 7.03 25.30 -13.54
CA ASN A 265 5.60 25.46 -13.71
C ASN A 265 4.95 24.09 -13.47
N MET A 266 4.22 23.95 -12.38
CA MET A 266 3.65 22.67 -11.95
C MET A 266 2.36 22.38 -12.75
N LYS A 267 2.13 21.11 -13.11
CA LYS A 267 0.81 20.70 -13.61
C LYS A 267 -0.24 20.93 -12.52
N LYS A 268 -1.44 21.30 -12.95
CA LYS A 268 -2.50 21.77 -12.07
C LYS A 268 -3.03 20.65 -11.18
N GLY A 269 -3.01 20.83 -9.86
CA GLY A 269 -3.39 19.80 -8.88
C GLY A 269 -2.23 18.95 -8.34
N SER A 270 -1.00 19.09 -8.85
CA SER A 270 0.21 18.42 -8.32
C SER A 270 0.74 19.07 -7.03
N ILE A 271 0.65 18.37 -5.91
CA ILE A 271 1.23 18.77 -4.62
C ILE A 271 2.63 18.17 -4.48
N VAL A 272 3.64 19.01 -4.28
CA VAL A 272 5.03 18.56 -4.08
C VAL A 272 5.21 17.94 -2.69
N LYS A 273 5.54 16.66 -2.65
CA LYS A 273 5.90 15.95 -1.42
C LYS A 273 7.38 16.06 -1.11
N LYS A 274 8.24 15.98 -2.12
CA LYS A 274 9.68 16.22 -1.99
C LYS A 274 10.24 16.77 -3.30
N LEU A 275 11.20 17.67 -3.21
CA LEU A 275 11.90 18.30 -4.31
C LEU A 275 13.40 18.24 -4.03
N TRP A 276 14.16 17.67 -4.94
CA TRP A 276 15.61 17.52 -4.81
C TRP A 276 16.36 18.19 -5.97
N LEU A 277 17.54 18.72 -5.64
CA LEU A 277 18.55 19.14 -6.62
C LEU A 277 19.60 18.04 -6.75
N VAL A 278 19.86 17.62 -7.99
CA VAL A 278 20.96 16.70 -8.33
C VAL A 278 22.16 17.56 -8.73
N LEU A 279 23.20 17.54 -7.90
CA LEU A 279 24.35 18.45 -8.05
C LEU A 279 25.45 17.81 -8.90
N ASP A 280 26.16 18.64 -9.66
CA ASP A 280 27.39 18.20 -10.31
C ASP A 280 28.60 18.37 -9.37
N GLY A 281 29.14 17.26 -8.88
CA GLY A 281 30.27 17.24 -7.95
C GLY A 281 31.65 17.38 -8.60
N GLN A 282 31.74 17.52 -9.93
CA GLN A 282 33.02 17.55 -10.65
C GLN A 282 33.87 18.80 -10.35
N SER A 283 33.23 19.93 -10.09
CA SER A 283 33.91 21.18 -9.72
C SER A 283 33.18 21.90 -8.60
N SER A 284 33.87 22.13 -7.48
CA SER A 284 33.30 22.73 -6.27
C SER A 284 32.75 24.14 -6.50
N SER A 285 33.37 24.93 -7.39
CA SER A 285 32.96 26.31 -7.69
C SER A 285 31.56 26.43 -8.31
N TYR A 286 31.08 25.40 -9.02
CA TYR A 286 29.75 25.38 -9.62
C TYR A 286 28.66 24.85 -8.68
N VAL A 287 29.04 24.40 -7.49
CA VAL A 287 28.12 23.81 -6.52
C VAL A 287 27.42 24.92 -5.73
N PRO A 288 26.07 24.96 -5.68
CA PRO A 288 25.35 25.90 -4.86
C PRO A 288 25.63 25.66 -3.36
N ARG A 289 25.88 26.74 -2.62
CA ARG A 289 26.02 26.75 -1.16
C ARG A 289 24.72 27.06 -0.46
N ARG A 290 23.97 28.05 -0.98
CA ARG A 290 22.71 28.51 -0.39
C ARG A 290 21.63 28.62 -1.46
N VAL A 291 20.55 27.88 -1.26
CA VAL A 291 19.41 27.84 -2.18
C VAL A 291 18.15 28.25 -1.44
N ALA A 292 17.35 29.12 -2.03
CA ALA A 292 16.04 29.49 -1.52
C ALA A 292 14.94 29.03 -2.48
N VAL A 293 13.85 28.52 -1.94
CA VAL A 293 12.68 28.07 -2.70
C VAL A 293 11.52 29.01 -2.41
N TYR A 294 10.93 29.54 -3.46
CA TYR A 294 9.74 30.36 -3.44
C TYR A 294 8.59 29.62 -4.14
N GLY A 295 7.35 29.89 -3.76
CA GLY A 295 6.20 29.32 -4.44
C GLY A 295 4.93 30.12 -4.26
N GLY A 296 4.01 29.96 -5.22
CA GLY A 296 2.74 30.68 -5.22
C GLY A 296 2.14 30.81 -6.62
N PRO A 297 1.13 31.67 -6.79
CA PRO A 297 0.66 32.05 -8.12
C PRO A 297 1.75 32.81 -8.90
N PRO A 298 1.72 32.79 -10.24
CA PRO A 298 2.77 33.37 -11.09
C PRO A 298 3.14 34.83 -10.76
N ASN A 299 2.15 35.61 -10.30
CA ASN A 299 2.32 37.04 -10.04
C ASN A 299 2.73 37.36 -8.60
N ARG A 300 2.76 36.37 -7.70
CA ARG A 300 3.06 36.58 -6.27
C ARG A 300 3.65 35.34 -5.63
N LEU A 301 4.97 35.20 -5.75
CA LEU A 301 5.72 34.13 -5.11
C LEU A 301 6.03 34.48 -3.64
N GLN A 302 5.84 33.53 -2.73
CA GLN A 302 6.18 33.66 -1.32
C GLN A 302 7.40 32.78 -1.01
N HIS A 303 8.24 33.23 -0.07
CA HIS A 303 9.36 32.42 0.41
C HIS A 303 8.84 31.19 1.16
N LEU A 304 9.33 30.01 0.82
CA LEU A 304 8.94 28.75 1.44
C LEU A 304 10.05 28.21 2.35
N ARG A 305 11.28 28.14 1.84
CA ARG A 305 12.41 27.51 2.54
C ARG A 305 13.75 28.01 2.01
N THR A 306 14.75 28.08 2.88
CA THR A 306 16.16 28.27 2.50
C THR A 306 16.98 27.09 3.01
N VAL A 307 17.84 26.54 2.16
CA VAL A 307 18.67 25.36 2.46
C VAL A 307 20.14 25.70 2.27
N LEU A 308 20.95 25.33 3.26
CA LEU A 308 22.41 25.37 3.21
C LEU A 308 22.93 23.98 2.85
N ILE A 309 23.68 23.89 1.76
CA ILE A 309 24.15 22.62 1.20
C ILE A 309 25.53 22.30 1.80
N ASN A 310 25.68 21.16 2.48
CA ASN A 310 26.91 20.74 3.14
C ASN A 310 27.81 19.87 2.23
N MET A 311 29.11 19.73 2.51
CA MET A 311 30.08 18.99 1.67
C MET A 311 29.77 17.49 1.59
N ASN A 312 29.15 16.92 2.63
CA ASN A 312 28.95 15.48 2.75
C ASN A 312 27.64 14.96 2.12
N SER A 313 26.85 15.83 1.47
CA SER A 313 25.62 15.41 0.80
C SER A 313 25.94 14.90 -0.60
N TYR A 314 26.14 13.59 -0.72
CA TYR A 314 26.44 12.95 -1.99
C TYR A 314 25.20 12.97 -2.91
N GLN A 315 25.35 13.70 -4.01
CA GLN A 315 24.55 13.70 -5.25
C GLN A 315 23.14 14.33 -5.22
N ASP A 316 22.25 14.02 -4.27
CA ASP A 316 20.87 14.55 -4.24
C ASP A 316 20.55 15.35 -2.97
N VAL A 317 20.11 16.61 -3.09
CA VAL A 317 19.82 17.49 -1.96
C VAL A 317 18.34 17.88 -1.91
N CYS A 318 17.64 17.47 -0.84
CA CYS A 318 16.22 17.80 -0.65
C CYS A 318 16.02 19.27 -0.23
N ILE A 319 15.50 20.08 -1.15
CA ILE A 319 15.32 21.53 -0.98
C ILE A 319 13.92 21.93 -0.49
N LEU A 320 12.89 21.13 -0.79
CA LEU A 320 11.51 21.35 -0.32
C LEU A 320 10.83 20.01 -0.03
N HIS A 321 9.99 19.94 1.00
CA HIS A 321 9.24 18.74 1.35
C HIS A 321 7.91 19.06 2.04
N ASP A 322 7.01 18.07 2.05
CA ASP A 322 5.75 18.02 2.80
C ASP A 322 4.79 19.19 2.55
N MET A 323 4.69 19.65 1.30
CA MET A 323 3.67 20.63 0.95
C MET A 323 2.27 20.01 1.09
N LYS A 324 1.34 20.84 1.57
CA LYS A 324 -0.06 20.46 1.79
C LYS A 324 -1.01 20.97 0.71
N THR A 325 -0.57 21.93 -0.09
CA THR A 325 -1.39 22.61 -1.11
C THR A 325 -0.67 22.64 -2.45
N HIS A 326 -1.45 22.67 -3.53
CA HIS A 326 -0.93 22.90 -4.87
C HIS A 326 -0.24 24.28 -4.95
N LEU A 327 0.97 24.31 -5.52
CA LEU A 327 1.68 25.54 -5.83
C LEU A 327 1.89 25.59 -7.34
N PRO A 328 1.21 26.50 -8.06
CA PRO A 328 1.30 26.56 -9.52
C PRO A 328 2.71 26.83 -10.04
N VAL A 329 3.46 27.67 -9.32
CA VAL A 329 4.83 28.01 -9.66
C VAL A 329 5.72 27.79 -8.44
N LEU A 330 6.85 27.12 -8.66
CA LEU A 330 7.97 27.03 -7.73
C LEU A 330 9.20 27.66 -8.35
N GLU A 331 9.87 28.54 -7.64
CA GLU A 331 11.10 29.19 -8.10
C GLU A 331 12.24 28.90 -7.13
N ILE A 332 13.25 28.20 -7.63
CA ILE A 332 14.46 27.83 -6.93
C ILE A 332 15.50 28.90 -7.26
N ARG A 333 15.88 29.71 -6.27
CA ARG A 333 16.92 30.75 -6.41
C ARG A 333 18.22 30.26 -5.80
N ILE A 334 19.29 30.24 -6.59
CA ILE A 334 20.63 30.00 -6.09
C ILE A 334 21.22 31.34 -5.64
N LEU A 335 21.34 31.51 -4.32
CA LEU A 335 21.76 32.76 -3.72
C LEU A 335 23.29 32.88 -3.63
N GLU A 336 23.98 31.77 -3.40
CA GLU A 336 25.43 31.73 -3.23
C GLU A 336 25.97 30.41 -3.79
N CYS A 337 27.04 30.47 -4.58
CA CYS A 337 27.86 29.32 -4.97
C CYS A 337 29.04 29.17 -4.02
N ARG A 338 29.65 27.98 -4.01
CA ARG A 338 30.89 27.73 -3.25
C ARG A 338 32.08 28.37 -3.94
N ASP A 339 33.15 28.57 -3.17
CA ASP A 339 34.43 29.12 -3.64
C ASP A 339 34.30 30.44 -4.41
N GLN A 340 33.27 31.25 -4.08
CA GLN A 340 32.92 32.48 -4.80
C GLN A 340 32.66 32.25 -6.30
N GLY A 341 32.13 31.08 -6.65
CA GLY A 341 31.77 30.72 -8.01
C GLY A 341 30.73 31.67 -8.62
N TYR A 342 30.85 31.88 -9.92
CA TYR A 342 29.95 32.75 -10.68
C TYR A 342 28.74 32.00 -11.22
N ASN A 343 28.95 30.79 -11.74
CA ASN A 343 27.93 29.98 -12.40
C ASN A 343 27.55 28.74 -11.56
N VAL A 344 26.43 28.11 -11.90
CA VAL A 344 25.90 26.90 -11.26
C VAL A 344 25.80 25.79 -12.29
N ARG A 345 26.15 24.57 -11.88
CA ARG A 345 25.84 23.34 -12.64
C ARG A 345 24.91 22.45 -11.85
N LEU A 346 23.77 22.10 -12.45
CA LEU A 346 22.83 21.12 -11.93
C LEU A 346 22.68 19.98 -12.94
N ARG A 347 22.88 18.74 -12.49
CA ARG A 347 22.64 17.55 -13.33
C ARG A 347 21.15 17.30 -13.55
N GLY A 348 20.32 17.69 -12.59
CA GLY A 348 18.90 17.37 -12.65
C GLY A 348 18.12 17.92 -11.47
N ILE A 349 16.80 17.86 -11.62
CA ILE A 349 15.84 18.09 -10.54
C ILE A 349 15.00 16.84 -10.42
N LYS A 350 14.80 16.34 -9.20
CA LYS A 350 13.86 15.26 -8.91
C LYS A 350 12.67 15.81 -8.14
N ILE A 351 11.46 15.43 -8.53
CA ILE A 351 10.22 15.87 -7.88
C ILE A 351 9.40 14.64 -7.58
N LYS A 352 9.05 14.47 -6.31
CA LYS A 352 8.00 13.56 -5.88
C LYS A 352 6.77 14.38 -5.57
N SER A 353 5.69 14.15 -6.30
CA SER A 353 4.40 14.81 -6.08
C SER A 353 3.27 13.81 -5.94
N SER A 354 2.16 14.28 -5.37
CA SER A 354 0.87 13.60 -5.37
C SER A 354 -0.15 14.55 -5.97
N TRP A 355 -1.11 14.07 -6.75
CA TRP A 355 -2.24 14.89 -7.17
C TRP A 355 -3.18 15.14 -5.98
N GLU A 356 -3.88 16.28 -5.95
CA GLU A 356 -4.91 16.57 -4.92
C GLU A 356 -5.95 15.43 -4.82
N TRP A 357 -6.21 14.74 -5.94
CA TRP A 357 -7.06 13.55 -6.02
C TRP A 357 -6.46 12.31 -5.36
N ASP A 358 -5.14 12.13 -5.38
CA ASP A 358 -4.48 10.92 -4.85
C ASP A 358 -4.58 10.85 -3.31
N LEU A 359 -5.05 11.92 -2.68
CA LEU A 359 -5.32 11.99 -1.25
C LEU A 359 -6.75 11.52 -0.89
N ILE A 360 -7.64 11.37 -1.88
CA ILE A 360 -9.06 11.08 -1.69
C ILE A 360 -9.45 9.92 -2.61
N LEU A 361 -10.00 8.84 -2.06
CA LEU A 361 -10.51 7.72 -2.85
C LEU A 361 -11.44 8.24 -3.96
N ASN A 362 -11.27 7.75 -5.20
CA ASN A 362 -12.00 8.22 -6.38
C ASN A 362 -12.76 7.06 -7.03
N ALA A 363 -14.06 7.20 -7.24
CA ALA A 363 -14.92 6.17 -7.83
C ALA A 363 -14.49 5.73 -9.25
N ASP A 364 -13.89 6.63 -10.05
CA ASP A 364 -13.42 6.33 -11.40
C ASP A 364 -12.25 5.34 -11.41
N MET A 365 -11.65 5.01 -10.26
CA MET A 365 -10.63 3.96 -10.19
C MET A 365 -11.21 2.57 -10.44
N PHE A 366 -12.50 2.36 -10.15
CA PHE A 366 -13.20 1.08 -10.30
C PHE A 366 -13.75 0.86 -11.72
N GLN A 367 -13.15 1.50 -12.73
CA GLN A 367 -13.50 1.24 -14.12
C GLN A 367 -13.11 -0.20 -14.52
N PRO A 368 -13.95 -0.91 -15.32
CA PRO A 368 -13.68 -2.30 -15.70
C PRO A 368 -12.29 -2.53 -16.29
N ALA A 369 -11.80 -1.60 -17.11
CA ALA A 369 -10.46 -1.67 -17.71
C ALA A 369 -9.31 -1.75 -16.68
N ARG A 370 -9.53 -1.25 -15.45
CA ARG A 370 -8.55 -1.29 -14.35
C ARG A 370 -8.72 -2.53 -13.46
N LEU A 371 -9.86 -3.21 -13.52
CA LEU A 371 -10.22 -4.37 -12.69
C LEU A 371 -9.90 -5.72 -13.36
N VAL A 372 -9.37 -5.75 -14.58
CA VAL A 372 -9.07 -7.00 -15.33
C VAL A 372 -8.17 -7.99 -14.56
N ARG A 373 -7.30 -7.50 -13.67
CA ARG A 373 -6.44 -8.34 -12.82
C ARG A 373 -7.10 -8.79 -11.51
N TYR A 374 -8.34 -8.39 -11.28
CA TYR A 374 -9.11 -8.56 -10.06
C TYR A 374 -10.52 -9.08 -10.42
N PRO A 375 -10.62 -10.38 -10.76
CA PRO A 375 -11.84 -10.96 -11.31
C PRO A 375 -13.01 -11.01 -10.32
N LEU A 376 -12.76 -10.97 -9.01
CA LEU A 376 -13.81 -10.88 -7.99
C LEU A 376 -14.42 -9.47 -7.97
N LEU A 377 -13.62 -8.45 -8.26
CA LEU A 377 -14.06 -7.06 -8.29
C LEU A 377 -14.71 -6.68 -9.63
N GLU A 378 -14.21 -7.22 -10.74
CA GLU A 378 -14.69 -6.88 -12.10
C GLU A 378 -16.22 -7.08 -12.28
N ARG A 379 -16.78 -8.06 -11.55
CA ARG A 379 -18.22 -8.40 -11.62
C ARG A 379 -19.11 -7.50 -10.76
N MET A 380 -18.52 -6.62 -9.95
CA MET A 380 -19.23 -5.82 -8.96
C MET A 380 -19.48 -4.40 -9.49
N ASP A 381 -20.56 -3.78 -8.98
CA ASP A 381 -20.86 -2.39 -9.31
C ASP A 381 -19.81 -1.43 -8.72
N ALA A 382 -19.36 -0.46 -9.51
CA ALA A 382 -18.30 0.47 -9.14
C ALA A 382 -18.64 1.29 -7.90
N ASP A 383 -19.91 1.65 -7.70
CA ASP A 383 -20.32 2.41 -6.52
C ASP A 383 -20.33 1.55 -5.25
N VAL A 384 -20.63 0.25 -5.37
CA VAL A 384 -20.50 -0.72 -4.28
C VAL A 384 -19.04 -0.84 -3.85
N LEU A 385 -18.13 -1.02 -4.83
CA LEU A 385 -16.69 -1.09 -4.59
C LEU A 385 -16.18 0.20 -3.94
N TYR A 386 -16.61 1.36 -4.44
CA TYR A 386 -16.25 2.67 -3.87
C TYR A 386 -16.70 2.80 -2.42
N ARG A 387 -17.97 2.52 -2.11
CA ARG A 387 -18.48 2.59 -0.73
C ARG A 387 -17.74 1.64 0.20
N ARG A 388 -17.47 0.42 -0.25
CA ARG A 388 -16.72 -0.56 0.55
C ARG A 388 -15.28 -0.14 0.77
N ALA A 389 -14.62 0.43 -0.24
CA ALA A 389 -13.27 0.97 -0.14
C ALA A 389 -13.18 2.17 0.81
N VAL A 390 -14.20 3.04 0.88
CA VAL A 390 -14.28 4.11 1.90
C VAL A 390 -14.25 3.50 3.31
N LEU A 391 -15.01 2.43 3.56
CA LEU A 391 -15.04 1.77 4.86
C LEU A 391 -13.72 1.08 5.21
N ILE A 392 -13.06 0.46 4.22
CA ILE A 392 -11.70 -0.09 4.40
C ILE A 392 -10.70 1.02 4.74
N GLN A 393 -10.76 2.17 4.06
CA GLN A 393 -9.89 3.30 4.39
C GLN A 393 -10.14 3.84 5.81
N ARG A 394 -11.40 3.99 6.23
CA ARG A 394 -11.75 4.38 7.60
C ARG A 394 -11.23 3.36 8.63
N PHE A 395 -11.37 2.07 8.33
CA PHE A 395 -10.83 0.99 9.16
C PHE A 395 -9.29 1.08 9.28
N VAL A 396 -8.57 1.24 8.17
CA VAL A 396 -7.11 1.37 8.14
C VAL A 396 -6.65 2.63 8.89
N GLN A 397 -7.40 3.74 8.79
CA GLN A 397 -7.09 4.97 9.52
C GLN A 397 -7.14 4.76 11.04
N LEU A 398 -8.14 4.03 11.55
CA LEU A 398 -8.19 3.68 12.97
C LEU A 398 -7.12 2.67 13.34
N LEU A 399 -6.83 1.70 12.47
CA LEU A 399 -5.75 0.73 12.67
C LEU A 399 -4.41 1.46 12.84
N ASP A 400 -4.08 2.39 11.94
CA ASP A 400 -2.88 3.24 12.03
C ASP A 400 -2.79 4.00 13.36
N SER A 401 -3.92 4.43 13.92
CA SER A 401 -3.92 5.15 15.21
C SER A 401 -3.52 4.29 16.41
N VAL A 402 -3.64 2.96 16.32
CA VAL A 402 -3.35 2.03 17.42
C VAL A 402 -2.32 0.95 17.08
N LEU A 403 -1.79 0.94 15.87
CA LEU A 403 -0.95 -0.14 15.37
C LEU A 403 0.34 -0.32 16.19
N HIS A 404 0.92 0.78 16.68
CA HIS A 404 2.08 0.77 17.57
C HIS A 404 1.80 0.17 18.95
N TYR A 405 0.54 0.00 19.34
CA TYR A 405 0.14 -0.71 20.56
C TYR A 405 -0.12 -2.21 20.33
N LEU A 406 -0.39 -2.62 19.08
CA LEU A 406 -0.75 -4.00 18.71
C LEU A 406 0.46 -4.92 18.54
N ILE A 407 1.64 -4.35 18.28
CA ILE A 407 2.88 -5.09 18.09
C ILE A 407 3.68 -4.97 19.39
N PRO A 408 3.56 -5.92 20.34
CA PRO A 408 4.42 -5.91 21.50
C PRO A 408 5.85 -6.12 21.03
N LEU A 409 6.69 -5.12 21.27
CA LEU A 409 8.12 -5.15 20.94
C LEU A 409 8.93 -6.15 21.81
N THR A 410 8.26 -6.89 22.69
CA THR A 410 8.90 -7.64 23.80
C THR A 410 8.34 -9.04 24.05
N GLU A 411 7.31 -9.52 23.33
CA GLU A 411 6.76 -10.87 23.57
C GLU A 411 6.80 -11.74 22.30
N ASP A 412 7.72 -12.70 22.30
CA ASP A 412 7.97 -13.68 21.23
C ASP A 412 6.88 -14.76 21.09
N SER A 413 5.66 -14.52 21.59
CA SER A 413 4.59 -15.53 21.52
C SER A 413 3.77 -15.40 20.23
N ILE A 414 3.72 -16.48 19.46
CA ILE A 414 2.96 -16.63 18.21
C ILE A 414 1.47 -16.28 18.38
N GLY A 415 0.95 -16.38 19.61
CA GLY A 415 -0.46 -16.12 19.93
C GLY A 415 -0.91 -14.66 19.79
N THR A 416 -0.03 -13.69 20.02
CA THR A 416 -0.41 -12.25 20.02
C THR A 416 -0.75 -11.73 18.63
N PHE A 417 -0.19 -12.35 17.58
CA PHE A 417 -0.45 -11.98 16.18
C PHE A 417 -1.79 -12.50 15.62
N ASN A 418 -2.52 -13.35 16.37
CA ASN A 418 -3.82 -13.86 15.92
C ASN A 418 -4.85 -12.74 15.69
N ALA A 419 -4.79 -11.65 16.45
CA ALA A 419 -5.64 -10.48 16.25
C ALA A 419 -5.33 -9.74 14.93
N LEU A 420 -4.06 -9.78 14.50
CA LEU A 420 -3.59 -9.17 13.25
C LEU A 420 -3.81 -10.08 12.04
N ARG A 421 -3.90 -11.41 12.23
CA ARG A 421 -4.13 -12.40 11.16
C ARG A 421 -5.26 -12.00 10.22
N SER A 422 -6.44 -11.69 10.76
CA SER A 422 -7.61 -11.33 9.97
C SER A 422 -7.62 -9.87 9.50
N MET A 423 -6.68 -9.05 9.97
CA MET A 423 -6.48 -7.67 9.51
C MET A 423 -5.32 -7.56 8.50
N LYS A 424 -4.54 -8.64 8.32
CA LYS A 424 -3.33 -8.69 7.50
C LYS A 424 -3.49 -8.14 6.08
N PRO A 425 -4.56 -8.45 5.33
CA PRO A 425 -4.74 -7.90 3.98
C PRO A 425 -4.78 -6.35 3.96
N PHE A 426 -5.25 -5.74 5.05
CA PHE A 426 -5.36 -4.30 5.19
C PHE A 426 -4.12 -3.67 5.81
N LEU A 427 -3.22 -4.44 6.43
CA LEU A 427 -1.93 -3.92 6.93
C LEU A 427 -1.08 -3.36 5.79
N LEU A 428 -1.19 -3.88 4.58
CA LEU A 428 -0.48 -3.33 3.42
C LEU A 428 -0.93 -1.89 3.09
N LEU A 429 -2.17 -1.53 3.42
CA LEU A 429 -2.71 -0.18 3.24
C LEU A 429 -2.29 0.79 4.36
N SER A 430 -1.77 0.27 5.48
CA SER A 430 -1.29 1.09 6.60
C SER A 430 -0.09 1.91 6.16
N LYS A 431 -0.10 3.21 6.50
CA LYS A 431 1.04 4.11 6.24
C LYS A 431 2.24 3.80 7.13
N GLN A 432 2.03 3.04 8.20
CA GLN A 432 3.06 2.68 9.18
C GLN A 432 3.63 1.28 8.95
N SER A 433 3.02 0.46 8.08
CA SER A 433 3.42 -0.93 7.84
C SER A 433 4.90 -1.09 7.50
N THR A 434 5.41 -0.31 6.55
CA THR A 434 6.82 -0.36 6.12
C THR A 434 7.78 0.05 7.23
N ALA A 435 7.44 1.08 8.00
CA ALA A 435 8.22 1.52 9.15
C ALA A 435 8.23 0.46 10.25
N LEU A 436 7.11 -0.19 10.51
CA LEU A 436 6.99 -1.27 11.49
C LEU A 436 7.78 -2.51 11.08
N ILE A 437 7.66 -2.95 9.82
CA ILE A 437 8.45 -4.06 9.28
C ILE A 437 9.94 -3.73 9.41
N THR A 438 10.35 -2.53 9.01
CA THR A 438 11.75 -2.09 9.13
C THR A 438 12.22 -2.12 10.58
N HIS A 439 11.42 -1.59 11.51
CA HIS A 439 11.73 -1.61 12.93
C HIS A 439 11.85 -3.03 13.48
N CYS A 440 10.91 -3.93 13.17
CA CYS A 440 10.95 -5.33 13.60
C CYS A 440 12.18 -6.07 13.04
N LEU A 441 12.55 -5.80 11.79
CA LEU A 441 13.74 -6.38 11.17
C LEU A 441 15.02 -5.88 11.84
N GLN A 442 15.10 -4.58 12.14
CA GLN A 442 16.23 -3.95 12.85
C GLN A 442 16.33 -4.39 14.31
N SER A 443 15.20 -4.51 15.01
CA SER A 443 15.19 -4.91 16.43
C SER A 443 15.59 -6.37 16.65
N SER A 444 15.39 -7.21 15.62
CA SER A 444 15.79 -8.62 15.60
C SER A 444 17.13 -8.85 14.88
N GLU A 445 17.83 -7.78 14.49
CA GLU A 445 19.11 -7.83 13.80
C GLU A 445 20.22 -8.30 14.74
N SER A 446 21.14 -9.09 14.20
CA SER A 446 22.32 -9.64 14.85
C SER A 446 23.57 -9.20 14.08
N SER A 447 24.73 -9.27 14.74
CA SER A 447 26.00 -8.91 14.11
C SER A 447 26.45 -10.00 13.13
N PRO A 448 26.83 -9.65 11.88
CA PRO A 448 27.38 -10.61 10.94
C PRO A 448 28.75 -11.11 11.41
N PRO A 449 29.19 -12.31 10.97
CA PRO A 449 30.51 -12.83 11.30
C PRO A 449 31.62 -11.95 10.70
N HIS A 450 32.74 -11.81 11.42
CA HIS A 450 33.89 -11.02 10.96
C HIS A 450 34.54 -11.56 9.69
N THR A 451 34.46 -12.86 9.47
CA THR A 451 34.96 -13.55 8.28
C THR A 451 33.88 -14.48 7.77
N LEU A 452 33.50 -14.34 6.50
CA LEU A 452 32.53 -15.23 5.87
C LEU A 452 33.12 -16.65 5.74
N PRO A 453 32.28 -17.68 5.93
CA PRO A 453 32.72 -19.06 5.72
C PRO A 453 32.99 -19.29 4.23
N LYS A 454 34.19 -19.77 3.92
CA LYS A 454 34.56 -20.18 2.57
C LYS A 454 34.26 -21.66 2.37
N LEU A 455 33.41 -21.96 1.38
CA LEU A 455 32.87 -23.28 1.10
C LEU A 455 33.39 -23.79 -0.24
N TYR A 456 33.70 -25.08 -0.30
CA TYR A 456 34.15 -25.76 -1.51
C TYR A 456 33.06 -26.74 -1.95
N ILE A 457 32.44 -26.48 -3.10
CA ILE A 457 31.26 -27.23 -3.56
C ILE A 457 31.61 -28.02 -4.82
N ASN A 458 31.28 -29.31 -4.83
CA ASN A 458 31.41 -30.16 -6.00
C ASN A 458 30.05 -30.32 -6.71
N ARG A 459 29.81 -29.48 -7.72
CA ARG A 459 28.61 -29.54 -8.56
C ARG A 459 28.53 -30.76 -9.45
N HIS A 460 29.67 -31.35 -9.82
CA HIS A 460 29.67 -32.55 -10.66
C HIS A 460 29.01 -33.72 -9.94
N LEU A 461 29.35 -33.93 -8.66
CA LEU A 461 28.72 -34.95 -7.82
C LEU A 461 27.23 -34.65 -7.59
N ALA A 462 26.87 -33.39 -7.38
CA ALA A 462 25.47 -32.98 -7.25
C ALA A 462 24.65 -33.28 -8.51
N ARG A 463 25.17 -32.97 -9.70
CA ARG A 463 24.52 -33.30 -10.99
C ARG A 463 24.36 -34.80 -11.19
N GLN A 464 25.36 -35.60 -10.82
CA GLN A 464 25.27 -37.07 -10.87
C GLN A 464 24.16 -37.60 -9.94
N HIS A 465 24.08 -37.07 -8.72
CA HIS A 465 23.02 -37.42 -7.78
C HIS A 465 21.64 -37.00 -8.30
N CYS A 466 21.49 -35.79 -8.84
CA CYS A 466 20.22 -35.33 -9.40
C CYS A 466 19.73 -36.21 -10.56
N ALA A 467 20.64 -36.73 -11.38
CA ALA A 467 20.30 -37.65 -12.47
C ALA A 467 19.84 -39.03 -11.96
N ASN A 468 20.36 -39.51 -10.82
CA ASN A 468 19.96 -40.77 -10.22
C ASN A 468 20.08 -40.77 -8.68
N PRO A 469 19.07 -40.25 -7.96
CA PRO A 469 19.14 -40.10 -6.50
C PRO A 469 19.22 -41.43 -5.73
N VAL A 470 18.86 -42.55 -6.36
CA VAL A 470 18.85 -43.88 -5.74
C VAL A 470 20.26 -44.36 -5.38
N LEU A 471 21.29 -43.85 -6.07
CA LEU A 471 22.69 -44.26 -5.85
C LEU A 471 23.28 -43.73 -4.54
N ASP A 472 22.75 -42.63 -4.02
CA ASP A 472 23.15 -42.05 -2.72
C ASP A 472 21.90 -41.72 -1.89
N PRO A 473 21.32 -42.71 -1.19
CA PRO A 473 20.16 -42.48 -0.33
C PRO A 473 20.42 -41.47 0.80
N SER A 474 21.70 -41.22 1.14
CA SER A 474 22.08 -40.25 2.16
C SER A 474 22.13 -38.81 1.64
N CYS A 475 21.95 -38.59 0.33
CA CYS A 475 21.93 -37.30 -0.35
C CYS A 475 23.19 -36.43 -0.09
N ARG A 476 24.31 -37.04 0.31
CA ARG A 476 25.52 -36.34 0.75
C ARG A 476 26.15 -35.50 -0.36
N ASN A 477 25.96 -35.93 -1.60
CA ASN A 477 26.55 -35.30 -2.78
C ASN A 477 25.75 -34.10 -3.31
N THR A 478 24.56 -33.82 -2.78
CA THR A 478 23.77 -32.62 -3.15
C THR A 478 24.46 -31.34 -2.73
N VAL A 479 24.28 -30.25 -3.50
CA VAL A 479 24.76 -28.92 -3.12
C VAL A 479 24.18 -28.52 -1.77
N PHE A 480 22.90 -28.79 -1.53
CA PHE A 480 22.23 -28.55 -0.27
C PHE A 480 22.95 -29.20 0.92
N THR A 481 23.26 -30.49 0.84
CA THR A 481 23.89 -31.22 1.96
C THR A 481 25.36 -30.83 2.12
N GLN A 482 26.07 -30.60 1.01
CA GLN A 482 27.44 -30.07 1.02
C GLN A 482 27.51 -28.72 1.75
N LEU A 483 26.59 -27.80 1.46
CA LEU A 483 26.48 -26.50 2.13
C LEU A 483 26.17 -26.67 3.62
N TYR A 484 25.13 -27.45 3.95
CA TYR A 484 24.68 -27.66 5.33
C TYR A 484 25.79 -28.19 6.23
N GLU A 485 26.47 -29.27 5.80
CA GLU A 485 27.53 -29.88 6.62
C GLU A 485 28.80 -29.02 6.67
N SER A 486 29.14 -28.29 5.60
CA SER A 486 30.32 -27.41 5.58
C SER A 486 30.13 -26.20 6.50
N LEU A 487 28.93 -25.60 6.52
CA LEU A 487 28.60 -24.50 7.42
C LEU A 487 28.57 -24.94 8.88
N ARG A 488 28.12 -26.18 9.15
CA ARG A 488 28.08 -26.75 10.51
C ARG A 488 29.45 -27.15 11.05
N SER A 489 30.36 -27.57 10.17
CA SER A 489 31.72 -28.00 10.52
C SER A 489 32.72 -26.84 10.67
N SER A 490 32.27 -25.60 10.47
CA SER A 490 33.11 -24.40 10.62
C SER A 490 33.57 -24.23 12.07
N LYS A 491 34.85 -23.83 12.25
CA LYS A 491 35.63 -23.86 13.51
C LYS A 491 34.98 -23.20 14.73
N ASN A 492 33.94 -22.38 14.54
CA ASN A 492 33.28 -21.65 15.63
C ASN A 492 32.03 -22.35 16.19
N ASN A 493 31.53 -23.45 15.58
CA ASN A 493 30.35 -24.23 16.01
C ASN A 493 29.07 -23.42 16.33
N GLN A 494 29.03 -22.12 16.05
CA GLN A 494 27.84 -21.30 16.19
C GLN A 494 27.08 -21.32 14.88
N PRO A 495 25.81 -21.76 14.87
CA PRO A 495 24.98 -21.69 13.68
C PRO A 495 24.82 -20.23 13.25
N LEU A 496 24.97 -19.97 11.95
CA LEU A 496 24.69 -18.66 11.39
C LEU A 496 23.18 -18.43 11.47
N ASP A 497 22.77 -17.33 12.08
CA ASP A 497 21.35 -17.00 12.23
C ASP A 497 20.78 -16.17 11.06
N TYR A 498 21.66 -15.64 10.20
CA TYR A 498 21.36 -14.85 9.00
C TYR A 498 20.45 -13.63 9.25
N ARG A 499 20.31 -13.20 10.50
CA ARG A 499 19.52 -12.01 10.87
C ARG A 499 20.39 -10.75 10.75
N TRP A 500 21.10 -10.59 9.64
CA TRP A 500 22.11 -9.55 9.46
C TRP A 500 21.52 -8.31 8.77
N PRO A 501 22.20 -7.15 8.86
CA PRO A 501 21.77 -5.96 8.15
C PRO A 501 21.72 -6.16 6.63
N LEU A 502 20.83 -5.40 5.96
CA LEU A 502 20.67 -5.40 4.49
C LEU A 502 21.96 -5.14 3.70
N SER A 503 22.97 -4.54 4.33
CA SER A 503 24.29 -4.34 3.72
C SER A 503 25.09 -5.65 3.55
N HIS A 504 24.71 -6.72 4.25
CA HIS A 504 25.30 -8.05 4.19
C HIS A 504 24.33 -9.04 3.53
N SER A 505 24.27 -9.03 2.19
CA SER A 505 23.43 -9.97 1.44
C SER A 505 24.11 -11.30 1.13
N GLN A 506 25.44 -11.39 1.29
CA GLN A 506 26.21 -12.60 1.06
C GLN A 506 26.40 -13.39 2.35
N TRP A 507 25.98 -14.66 2.37
CA TRP A 507 25.99 -15.49 3.58
C TRP A 507 27.21 -16.40 3.68
N TRP A 508 27.79 -16.77 2.54
CA TRP A 508 29.01 -17.56 2.42
C TRP A 508 29.78 -17.19 1.15
N GLU A 509 31.06 -17.55 1.12
CA GLU A 509 31.89 -17.51 -0.08
C GLU A 509 31.92 -18.91 -0.70
N CYS A 510 31.72 -19.00 -2.02
CA CYS A 510 31.62 -20.28 -2.71
C CYS A 510 32.75 -20.44 -3.73
N GLU A 511 33.49 -21.55 -3.63
CA GLU A 511 34.46 -22.00 -4.62
C GLU A 511 34.03 -23.35 -5.20
N PHE A 512 33.65 -23.36 -6.48
CA PHE A 512 33.25 -24.59 -7.15
C PHE A 512 34.47 -25.39 -7.58
N ILE A 513 34.60 -26.60 -7.02
CA ILE A 513 35.73 -27.48 -7.29
C ILE A 513 35.73 -27.79 -8.79
N THR A 514 36.86 -27.56 -9.45
CA THR A 514 37.09 -27.76 -10.91
C THR A 514 36.45 -26.75 -11.88
N GLU A 515 35.68 -25.75 -11.42
CA GLU A 515 34.97 -24.82 -12.34
C GLU A 515 35.63 -23.43 -12.51
N GLY A 516 36.75 -23.14 -11.83
CA GLY A 516 37.62 -21.98 -12.15
C GLY A 516 36.97 -20.59 -12.05
N ILE A 517 35.94 -20.43 -11.22
CA ILE A 517 35.19 -19.17 -11.06
C ILE A 517 35.96 -18.20 -10.14
N ILE A 518 36.07 -16.93 -10.56
CA ILE A 518 36.86 -15.87 -9.89
C ILE A 518 35.96 -14.82 -9.20
N ASP A 519 34.64 -14.84 -9.47
CA ASP A 519 33.69 -13.86 -8.92
C ASP A 519 32.99 -14.38 -7.65
N ASN A 520 33.29 -13.76 -6.52
CA ASN A 520 32.81 -14.14 -5.19
C ASN A 520 31.31 -13.88 -4.99
N GLY A 521 30.70 -12.95 -5.74
CA GLY A 521 29.26 -12.64 -5.62
C GLY A 521 28.38 -13.56 -6.46
N GLY A 522 28.85 -13.92 -7.67
CA GLY A 522 28.16 -14.85 -8.56
C GLY A 522 28.04 -16.25 -7.95
N GLY A 523 29.13 -16.77 -7.37
CA GLY A 523 29.14 -18.14 -6.86
C GLY A 523 28.16 -18.39 -5.70
N PHE A 524 27.94 -17.40 -4.83
CA PHE A 524 26.92 -17.47 -3.79
C PHE A 524 25.50 -17.60 -4.38
N ARG A 525 25.12 -16.72 -5.32
CA ARG A 525 23.79 -16.75 -5.94
C ARG A 525 23.55 -18.00 -6.76
N ASP A 526 24.57 -18.47 -7.46
CA ASP A 526 24.45 -19.71 -8.20
C ASP A 526 24.27 -20.91 -7.25
N SER A 527 24.95 -20.92 -6.09
CA SER A 527 24.74 -21.98 -5.08
C SER A 527 23.33 -21.97 -4.48
N LEU A 528 22.71 -20.80 -4.28
CA LEU A 528 21.30 -20.68 -3.89
C LEU A 528 20.34 -21.15 -4.99
N SER A 529 20.70 -20.90 -6.25
CA SER A 529 19.94 -21.38 -7.40
C SER A 529 19.99 -22.90 -7.50
N ASP A 530 21.16 -23.51 -7.30
CA ASP A 530 21.32 -24.97 -7.23
C ASP A 530 20.47 -25.56 -6.09
N VAL A 531 20.51 -24.96 -4.90
CA VAL A 531 19.68 -25.39 -3.76
C VAL A 531 18.19 -25.31 -4.09
N SER A 532 17.77 -24.25 -4.78
CA SER A 532 16.37 -24.09 -5.21
C SER A 532 15.95 -25.22 -6.14
N GLU A 533 16.77 -25.53 -7.14
CA GLU A 533 16.52 -26.61 -8.11
C GLU A 533 16.56 -27.99 -7.46
N GLU A 534 17.41 -28.23 -6.46
CA GLU A 534 17.43 -29.49 -5.71
C GLU A 534 16.21 -29.65 -4.78
N LEU A 535 15.71 -28.57 -4.19
CA LEU A 535 14.55 -28.60 -3.30
C LEU A 535 13.22 -28.70 -4.07
N CYS A 536 13.09 -27.96 -5.16
CA CYS A 536 11.90 -27.90 -6.01
C CYS A 536 12.31 -27.89 -7.48
N PRO A 537 12.61 -29.06 -8.08
CA PRO A 537 12.98 -29.15 -9.49
C PRO A 537 11.97 -28.44 -10.41
N SER A 538 12.47 -27.69 -11.38
CA SER A 538 11.63 -26.95 -12.32
C SER A 538 11.01 -27.83 -13.41
N SER A 539 11.56 -29.03 -13.63
CA SER A 539 11.07 -30.01 -14.59
C SER A 539 10.41 -31.20 -13.90
N GLY A 540 9.20 -31.56 -14.35
CA GLY A 540 8.46 -32.73 -13.88
C GLY A 540 9.13 -34.08 -14.20
N ASP A 541 10.00 -34.12 -15.21
CA ASP A 541 10.65 -35.36 -15.68
C ASP A 541 11.90 -35.73 -14.87
N VAL A 542 12.43 -34.79 -14.07
CA VAL A 542 13.64 -35.00 -13.27
C VAL A 542 13.28 -35.70 -11.96
N PRO A 543 14.05 -36.67 -11.45
CA PRO A 543 13.83 -37.21 -10.10
C PRO A 543 13.93 -36.11 -9.03
N VAL A 544 13.15 -36.20 -7.95
CA VAL A 544 13.33 -35.28 -6.81
C VAL A 544 14.58 -35.70 -6.03
N PRO A 545 15.63 -34.86 -5.95
CA PRO A 545 16.93 -35.29 -5.43
C PRO A 545 17.03 -35.24 -3.90
N LEU A 546 16.13 -34.51 -3.24
CA LEU A 546 16.09 -34.33 -1.79
C LEU A 546 14.77 -34.81 -1.18
N PRO A 547 14.78 -35.42 0.01
CA PRO A 547 13.59 -36.03 0.61
C PRO A 547 12.68 -35.03 1.35
N PHE A 548 12.93 -33.71 1.29
CA PHE A 548 12.20 -32.71 2.08
C PHE A 548 10.87 -32.28 1.46
N PHE A 549 10.78 -32.33 0.14
CA PHE A 549 9.56 -31.98 -0.56
C PHE A 549 9.19 -33.10 -1.53
N VAL A 550 7.89 -33.31 -1.70
CA VAL A 550 7.34 -34.24 -2.68
C VAL A 550 6.46 -33.48 -3.66
N ARG A 551 6.35 -34.01 -4.87
CA ARG A 551 5.43 -33.49 -5.88
C ARG A 551 4.00 -33.56 -5.35
N ALA A 552 3.23 -32.51 -5.61
CA ALA A 552 1.79 -32.56 -5.37
C ALA A 552 1.11 -33.58 -6.30
N SER A 553 -0.01 -34.17 -5.86
CA SER A 553 -0.80 -35.14 -6.65
C SER A 553 -1.16 -34.61 -8.04
N ASN A 554 -1.46 -33.31 -8.13
CA ASN A 554 -1.79 -32.63 -9.37
C ASN A 554 -0.72 -32.73 -10.48
N GLN A 555 0.56 -32.98 -10.16
CA GLN A 555 1.62 -33.10 -11.17
C GLN A 555 1.49 -34.39 -12.02
N GLY A 556 0.86 -35.44 -11.48
CA GLY A 556 0.63 -36.68 -12.21
C GLY A 556 -0.47 -36.58 -13.29
N ASN A 557 -1.27 -35.51 -13.25
CA ASN A 557 -2.46 -35.36 -14.09
C ASN A 557 -2.26 -34.28 -15.17
N SER A 558 -2.36 -34.69 -16.43
CA SER A 558 -2.10 -33.87 -17.63
C SER A 558 -3.07 -32.70 -17.87
N SER A 559 -3.97 -32.38 -16.94
CA SER A 559 -5.04 -31.38 -17.09
C SER A 559 -5.08 -30.30 -16.00
N SER A 560 -4.13 -30.26 -15.06
CA SER A 560 -4.08 -29.23 -14.01
C SER A 560 -3.23 -28.02 -14.44
N ASP A 561 -3.62 -26.81 -14.01
CA ASP A 561 -2.89 -25.54 -14.23
C ASP A 561 -1.75 -25.33 -13.20
N THR A 562 -1.62 -26.23 -12.21
CA THR A 562 -0.65 -26.15 -11.09
C THR A 562 0.35 -27.31 -11.16
N ARG A 563 1.01 -27.50 -12.32
CA ARG A 563 1.84 -28.69 -12.60
C ARG A 563 3.18 -28.74 -11.87
N ASP A 564 3.60 -27.65 -11.24
CA ASP A 564 4.97 -27.49 -10.76
C ASP A 564 5.04 -27.16 -9.26
N VAL A 565 4.08 -27.64 -8.45
CA VAL A 565 4.08 -27.37 -7.00
C VAL A 565 4.48 -28.57 -6.14
N TYR A 566 5.12 -28.26 -5.01
CA TYR A 566 5.71 -29.21 -4.07
C TYR A 566 5.12 -29.03 -2.66
N VAL A 567 4.94 -30.11 -1.92
CA VAL A 567 4.48 -30.10 -0.53
C VAL A 567 5.53 -30.73 0.39
N PRO A 568 5.61 -30.31 1.68
CA PRO A 568 6.50 -30.96 2.65
C PRO A 568 6.28 -32.46 2.67
N ASN A 569 7.36 -33.24 2.64
CA ASN A 569 7.29 -34.69 2.68
C ASN A 569 6.86 -35.16 4.08
N PRO A 570 5.65 -35.71 4.26
CA PRO A 570 5.17 -36.16 5.57
C PRO A 570 6.00 -37.32 6.15
N SER A 571 6.74 -38.06 5.30
CA SER A 571 7.57 -39.19 5.71
C SER A 571 8.98 -38.76 6.15
N CYS A 572 9.41 -37.53 5.84
CA CYS A 572 10.74 -37.04 6.18
C CYS A 572 10.79 -36.48 7.60
N LYS A 573 11.69 -37.01 8.44
CA LYS A 573 11.87 -36.62 9.85
C LYS A 573 13.18 -35.88 10.12
N ASP A 574 13.85 -35.39 9.09
CA ASP A 574 15.10 -34.61 9.22
C ASP A 574 14.78 -33.14 9.56
N PHE A 575 14.23 -32.94 10.76
CA PHE A 575 13.82 -31.63 11.26
C PHE A 575 14.94 -30.57 11.27
N PRO A 576 16.21 -30.90 11.60
CA PRO A 576 17.30 -29.91 11.56
C PRO A 576 17.54 -29.32 10.16
N LYS A 577 17.37 -30.11 9.10
CA LYS A 577 17.50 -29.60 7.73
C LYS A 577 16.26 -28.81 7.30
N TYR A 578 15.06 -29.19 7.75
CA TYR A 578 13.86 -28.35 7.58
C TYR A 578 13.98 -27.00 8.30
N GLU A 579 14.53 -26.98 9.52
CA GLU A 579 14.80 -25.76 10.26
C GLU A 579 15.75 -24.85 9.47
N TRP A 580 16.82 -25.43 8.90
CA TRP A 580 17.74 -24.68 8.05
C TRP A 580 17.10 -24.17 6.75
N ILE A 581 16.23 -24.94 6.10
CA ILE A 581 15.42 -24.44 4.96
C ILE A 581 14.62 -23.21 5.39
N GLY A 582 13.96 -23.26 6.55
CA GLY A 582 13.23 -22.13 7.12
C GLY A 582 14.14 -20.92 7.40
N GLN A 583 15.37 -21.15 7.88
CA GLN A 583 16.37 -20.09 8.06
C GLN A 583 16.77 -19.46 6.73
N LEU A 584 17.00 -20.25 5.68
CA LEU A 584 17.29 -19.75 4.33
C LEU A 584 16.13 -18.92 3.76
N MET A 585 14.88 -19.34 3.98
CA MET A 585 13.69 -18.57 3.61
C MET A 585 13.67 -17.20 4.31
N GLY A 586 13.93 -17.16 5.62
CA GLY A 586 14.02 -15.92 6.39
C GLY A 586 15.17 -15.02 5.95
N ALA A 587 16.34 -15.62 5.66
CA ALA A 587 17.53 -14.91 5.18
C ALA A 587 17.29 -14.28 3.80
N ALA A 588 16.66 -15.01 2.88
CA ALA A 588 16.29 -14.53 1.55
C ALA A 588 15.35 -13.32 1.65
N LEU A 589 14.32 -13.40 2.50
CA LEU A 589 13.39 -12.29 2.74
C LEU A 589 14.08 -11.04 3.31
N ARG A 590 15.06 -11.21 4.21
CA ARG A 590 15.80 -10.08 4.81
C ARG A 590 16.77 -9.41 3.85
N SER A 591 17.52 -10.21 3.11
CA SER A 591 18.60 -9.74 2.22
C SER A 591 18.12 -9.38 0.81
N LYS A 592 16.87 -9.73 0.46
CA LYS A 592 16.30 -9.63 -0.89
C LYS A 592 17.02 -10.50 -1.93
N GLU A 593 17.62 -11.60 -1.49
CA GLU A 593 18.15 -12.64 -2.36
C GLU A 593 17.04 -13.65 -2.74
N PHE A 594 17.23 -14.39 -3.82
CA PHE A 594 16.21 -15.29 -4.36
C PHE A 594 16.45 -16.73 -3.92
N LEU A 595 15.44 -17.31 -3.26
CA LEU A 595 15.30 -18.74 -3.00
C LEU A 595 13.98 -19.18 -3.61
N ILE A 596 14.03 -19.90 -4.73
CA ILE A 596 12.84 -20.26 -5.51
C ILE A 596 12.28 -21.56 -4.96
N LEU A 597 11.14 -21.49 -4.27
CA LEU A 597 10.43 -22.65 -3.76
C LEU A 597 9.02 -22.66 -4.35
N ALA A 598 8.71 -23.66 -5.17
CA ALA A 598 7.42 -23.78 -5.82
C ALA A 598 6.41 -24.48 -4.89
N LEU A 599 6.04 -23.82 -3.79
CA LEU A 599 5.11 -24.35 -2.79
C LEU A 599 3.69 -23.81 -3.04
N PRO A 600 2.62 -24.60 -2.79
CA PRO A 600 1.24 -24.14 -2.96
C PRO A 600 0.85 -23.14 -1.88
N ALA A 601 -0.22 -22.37 -2.14
CA ALA A 601 -0.77 -21.39 -1.19
C ALA A 601 -1.07 -22.02 0.18
N LEU A 602 -1.45 -23.30 0.22
CA LEU A 602 -1.60 -24.10 1.43
C LEU A 602 -0.40 -23.99 2.39
N VAL A 603 0.83 -24.06 1.87
CA VAL A 603 2.05 -24.05 2.68
C VAL A 603 2.39 -22.62 3.10
N TRP A 604 2.35 -21.68 2.14
CA TRP A 604 2.63 -20.26 2.41
C TRP A 604 1.68 -19.65 3.42
N LYS A 605 0.38 -19.98 3.31
CA LYS A 605 -0.63 -19.52 4.26
C LYS A 605 -0.36 -20.06 5.66
N GLN A 606 -0.03 -21.33 5.81
CA GLN A 606 0.31 -21.88 7.13
C GLN A 606 1.52 -21.20 7.76
N LEU A 607 2.60 -21.00 6.98
CA LEU A 607 3.80 -20.29 7.45
C LEU A 607 3.51 -18.85 7.87
N ALA A 608 2.63 -18.18 7.11
CA ALA A 608 2.25 -16.80 7.37
C ALA A 608 1.10 -16.67 8.37
N GLY A 609 0.67 -17.79 8.96
CA GLY A 609 -0.43 -17.88 9.90
C GLY A 609 -1.76 -17.42 9.31
N GLU A 610 -2.04 -17.63 8.03
CA GLU A 610 -3.31 -17.35 7.33
C GLU A 610 -4.25 -18.56 7.34
N GLU A 611 -5.55 -18.33 7.23
CA GLU A 611 -6.55 -19.42 7.17
C GLU A 611 -6.48 -20.13 5.83
N VAL A 612 -6.51 -21.47 5.89
CA VAL A 612 -6.46 -22.35 4.72
C VAL A 612 -7.86 -22.84 4.42
N SER A 613 -8.25 -22.78 3.15
CA SER A 613 -9.50 -23.32 2.63
C SER A 613 -9.26 -24.66 1.94
N TRP A 614 -10.05 -25.68 2.30
CA TRP A 614 -10.03 -26.98 1.65
C TRP A 614 -10.31 -26.88 0.14
N SER A 615 -11.47 -26.34 -0.24
CA SER A 615 -11.92 -26.28 -1.63
C SER A 615 -11.04 -25.43 -2.54
N LYS A 616 -10.31 -24.44 -1.98
CA LYS A 616 -9.47 -23.52 -2.76
C LYS A 616 -7.98 -23.84 -2.68
N ASP A 617 -7.43 -23.93 -1.47
CA ASP A 617 -5.98 -24.01 -1.28
C ASP A 617 -5.46 -25.44 -1.44
N PHE A 618 -6.24 -26.43 -0.99
CA PHE A 618 -5.87 -27.85 -1.17
C PHE A 618 -6.10 -28.33 -2.60
N ALA A 619 -6.99 -27.70 -3.37
CA ALA A 619 -7.17 -28.00 -4.78
C ALA A 619 -5.89 -27.79 -5.61
N ALA A 620 -4.96 -26.92 -5.17
CA ALA A 620 -3.64 -26.79 -5.79
C ALA A 620 -2.70 -27.98 -5.52
N VAL A 621 -2.98 -28.77 -4.48
CA VAL A 621 -2.27 -30.02 -4.16
C VAL A 621 -2.92 -31.21 -4.85
N ASP A 622 -4.24 -31.36 -4.66
CA ASP A 622 -5.02 -32.48 -5.19
C ASP A 622 -6.44 -32.02 -5.54
N SER A 623 -6.61 -31.59 -6.78
CA SER A 623 -7.89 -31.09 -7.28
C SER A 623 -8.93 -32.19 -7.49
N GLU A 624 -8.50 -33.44 -7.73
CA GLU A 624 -9.40 -34.57 -7.93
C GLU A 624 -10.00 -35.02 -6.60
N LEU A 625 -9.18 -35.11 -5.55
CA LEU A 625 -9.65 -35.41 -4.21
C LEU A 625 -10.64 -34.35 -3.72
N VAL A 626 -10.35 -33.06 -3.94
CA VAL A 626 -11.30 -31.99 -3.57
C VAL A 626 -12.64 -32.18 -4.27
N LYS A 627 -12.65 -32.37 -5.60
CA LYS A 627 -13.89 -32.60 -6.37
C LYS A 627 -14.64 -33.83 -5.90
N LEU A 628 -13.94 -34.92 -5.63
CA LEU A 628 -14.54 -36.17 -5.13
C LEU A 628 -15.24 -35.92 -3.79
N LEU A 629 -14.58 -35.27 -2.83
CA LEU A 629 -15.18 -35.00 -1.52
C LEU A 629 -16.35 -34.01 -1.62
N GLU A 630 -16.27 -32.99 -2.48
CA GLU A 630 -17.39 -32.06 -2.72
C GLU A 630 -18.62 -32.78 -3.28
N VAL A 631 -18.42 -33.76 -4.17
CA VAL A 631 -19.51 -34.62 -4.66
C VAL A 631 -20.09 -35.45 -3.51
N LEU A 632 -19.24 -36.08 -2.69
CA LEU A 632 -19.68 -36.90 -1.56
C LEU A 632 -20.45 -36.10 -0.50
N GLU A 633 -20.08 -34.85 -0.24
CA GLU A 633 -20.77 -33.96 0.69
C GLU A 633 -22.20 -33.62 0.22
N GLY A 634 -22.45 -33.63 -1.09
CA GLY A 634 -23.77 -33.42 -1.68
C GLY A 634 -24.68 -34.65 -1.72
N VAL A 635 -24.16 -35.84 -1.39
CA VAL A 635 -24.93 -37.09 -1.39
C VAL A 635 -25.73 -37.20 -0.08
N ASP A 636 -27.01 -37.55 -0.17
CA ASP A 636 -27.80 -37.82 1.03
C ASP A 636 -27.27 -39.04 1.79
N ARG A 637 -27.52 -39.09 3.09
CA ARG A 637 -26.95 -40.13 3.97
C ARG A 637 -27.29 -41.55 3.51
N GLU A 638 -28.49 -41.79 3.02
CA GLU A 638 -28.97 -43.12 2.63
C GLU A 638 -28.27 -43.60 1.36
N ALA A 639 -28.15 -42.72 0.37
CA ALA A 639 -27.38 -42.97 -0.84
C ALA A 639 -25.88 -43.16 -0.55
N PHE A 640 -25.31 -42.36 0.37
CA PHE A 640 -23.91 -42.49 0.78
C PHE A 640 -23.66 -43.84 1.47
N GLU A 641 -24.49 -44.23 2.43
CA GLU A 641 -24.37 -45.53 3.12
C GLU A 641 -24.50 -46.72 2.14
N PHE A 642 -25.42 -46.61 1.17
CA PHE A 642 -25.59 -47.63 0.14
C PHE A 642 -24.38 -47.76 -0.79
N MET A 643 -23.83 -46.64 -1.28
CA MET A 643 -22.72 -46.62 -2.23
C MET A 643 -21.36 -46.89 -1.57
N PHE A 644 -21.11 -46.33 -0.38
CA PHE A 644 -19.77 -46.25 0.21
C PHE A 644 -19.67 -46.81 1.63
N GLY A 645 -20.78 -47.13 2.30
CA GLY A 645 -20.79 -47.51 3.72
C GLY A 645 -20.02 -48.79 4.07
N ARG A 646 -19.61 -49.58 3.05
CA ARG A 646 -18.74 -50.76 3.21
C ARG A 646 -17.32 -50.57 2.66
N GLU A 647 -17.08 -49.51 1.89
CA GLU A 647 -15.81 -49.27 1.19
C GLU A 647 -15.00 -48.16 1.87
N LEU A 648 -15.66 -47.07 2.27
CA LEU A 648 -15.03 -45.96 2.96
C LEU A 648 -15.11 -46.17 4.47
N THR A 649 -13.94 -46.28 5.10
CA THR A 649 -13.77 -46.31 6.55
C THR A 649 -13.11 -45.02 7.03
N TYR A 650 -13.19 -44.71 8.33
CA TYR A 650 -12.45 -43.59 8.94
C TYR A 650 -10.95 -43.91 9.08
N THR A 651 -10.34 -44.36 7.99
CA THR A 651 -8.93 -44.74 7.89
C THR A 651 -8.39 -44.21 6.58
N THR A 652 -7.21 -43.59 6.62
CA THR A 652 -6.47 -43.21 5.42
C THR A 652 -5.16 -43.98 5.39
N VAL A 653 -4.71 -44.35 4.19
CA VAL A 653 -3.34 -44.84 4.00
C VAL A 653 -2.42 -43.64 4.13
N LEU A 654 -1.42 -43.75 5.00
CA LEU A 654 -0.34 -42.76 5.09
C LEU A 654 0.62 -43.00 3.91
N SER A 655 1.36 -41.98 3.49
CA SER A 655 2.20 -42.00 2.29
C SER A 655 3.55 -42.73 2.49
N ASP A 656 3.58 -43.76 3.34
CA ASP A 656 4.74 -44.61 3.66
C ASP A 656 4.87 -45.86 2.78
#